data_AF-A0A926ITL3-F1
#
_entry.id   AF-A0A926ITL3-F1
#
_cell.length_a   1.000
_cell.length_b   1.000
_cell.length_c   1.000
_cell.angle_alpha   90.00
_cell.angle_beta   90.00
_cell.angle_gamma   90.00
#
_symmetry.space_group_name_H-M   'P 1'
#
loop_
_entity.id
_entity.type
_entity.pdbx_description
1 polymer ?
#
loop_
_entity_poly.entity_id
_entity_poly.type
_entity_poly.pdbx_seq_one_letter_code
_entity_poly.pdbx_strand_id
1 'polypeptide(L)'
;MALYRALIEERFEKENQPQQPFSEYLAELHKDDNGSKTVVLIPLGDFYESYGEDAENAAQVLDIVLTSKQIEDNTYKMCGFPKHILDEYANKLLYAGYDVVIADENRNSHRLLSADKIILEQAQQTENEPKQAETQQTEVQTPEPEENAEILVGTELTIDDRKFVVDSVNTDFNKVSLKDITFQNSTGFPIFRSESIDFVKGIIAEQTKPQITAEFQKAKPQRVQNTVIYPEIPLSERRNFQITNDELGYGTPKEKFKRNVEAVNLLHQLEFEHRLATPEEQKILSQYVGWGGLADAFDETKENWSEEFKELYTTLSPDEYEQARASTLTAHFTPPVVIKAMYKALSNMGFTQGNILEPSCGIGNFMGLMPESMSDSKMYGVEIDSITGRIAQQLYQKNSVAIQGYENSELPDSFFDVAIGNVPFGDFKLLDKKYNKHNFLIHDYFFAKTLDKVRPGGVIAFITSSGTMDKRTSKVRRYIAQRADLIGAVRLPNNTFKKNAGTEVTADILFLQKRERMTDIMPEWVEVAEHETGQFVNKYFLDNPDMVMGELKEVSGPFGPTLTCEPNEDISLAEQLDGAIQNIHASITEYEFDDVSNDEEITIPADPNVRNFSFTVVDGDVYFRENSLMRKIELNATAENRVKGMIELRDCVRTLIEYQTENYSDDEIKAQQAKLNTLYDNYTKKYGLINSRGNSLAFSEDSSYFLLCSLEVLDEYGELERKADMFTKRTIRAKHEVTKVDTADEALAVSLAEKAKIDIAFMEKLSGKTEQQLYEDLHGVIFLNPEHEISPEYEPKYLTADEYLSGNVRE
;
A
#
# COMPACT_ATOMS: atom_id res chain seq x y z
N MET A 1 -4.85 40.88 39.04
CA MET A 1 -6.29 41.28 38.98
C MET A 1 -6.55 42.43 38.01
N ALA A 2 -5.83 43.55 38.03
CA ALA A 2 -6.02 44.63 37.04
C ALA A 2 -5.61 44.24 35.60
N LEU A 3 -4.48 43.53 35.42
CA LEU A 3 -4.06 43.00 34.11
C LEU A 3 -5.03 41.94 33.55
N TYR A 4 -5.68 41.17 34.42
CA TYR A 4 -6.61 40.12 34.05
C TYR A 4 -7.97 40.68 33.61
N ARG A 5 -8.38 41.84 34.16
CA ARG A 5 -9.56 42.57 33.66
C ARG A 5 -9.29 43.26 32.32
N ALA A 6 -8.10 43.84 32.12
CA ALA A 6 -7.73 44.44 30.85
C ALA A 6 -7.71 43.42 29.69
N LEU A 7 -7.20 42.21 29.93
CA LEU A 7 -7.21 41.12 28.93
C LEU A 7 -8.60 40.54 28.64
N ILE A 8 -9.55 40.65 29.60
CA ILE A 8 -10.94 40.23 29.39
C ILE A 8 -11.74 41.33 28.68
N GLU A 9 -11.50 42.60 28.99
CA GLU A 9 -12.10 43.73 28.26
C GLU A 9 -11.60 43.79 26.80
N GLU A 10 -10.31 43.53 26.55
CA GLU A 10 -9.73 43.48 25.20
C GLU A 10 -10.22 42.27 24.38
N ARG A 11 -10.63 41.17 25.04
CA ARG A 11 -11.34 40.04 24.41
C ARG A 11 -12.81 40.34 24.14
N PHE A 12 -13.50 40.99 25.08
CA PHE A 12 -14.91 41.37 24.95
C PHE A 12 -15.13 42.48 23.90
N GLU A 13 -14.17 43.38 23.68
CA GLU A 13 -14.24 44.39 22.61
C GLU A 13 -13.98 43.81 21.22
N LYS A 14 -13.24 42.69 21.09
CA LYS A 14 -13.04 41.99 19.81
C LYS A 14 -14.21 41.10 19.40
N GLU A 15 -14.94 40.53 20.35
CA GLU A 15 -16.12 39.67 20.08
C GLU A 15 -17.41 40.46 19.78
N ASN A 16 -17.43 41.78 20.05
CA ASN A 16 -18.60 42.65 19.83
C ASN A 16 -18.38 43.73 18.74
N GLN A 17 -17.46 43.51 17.80
CA GLN A 17 -17.55 44.23 16.53
C GLN A 17 -18.75 43.69 15.74
N PRO A 18 -19.61 44.54 15.15
CA PRO A 18 -20.67 44.04 14.28
C PRO A 18 -20.02 43.21 13.17
N GLN A 19 -20.32 41.90 13.15
CA GLN A 19 -19.92 41.06 12.01
C GLN A 19 -20.54 41.69 10.77
N GLN A 20 -19.69 42.04 9.82
CA GLN A 20 -20.17 42.57 8.54
C GLN A 20 -21.20 41.60 7.94
N PRO A 21 -22.31 42.11 7.36
CA PRO A 21 -23.33 41.27 6.73
C PRO A 21 -22.68 40.28 5.76
N PHE A 22 -23.16 39.04 5.71
CA PHE A 22 -22.54 38.00 4.89
C PHE A 22 -22.47 38.37 3.40
N SER A 23 -23.43 39.15 2.92
CA SER A 23 -23.43 39.71 1.56
C SER A 23 -22.31 40.72 1.31
N GLU A 24 -21.95 41.54 2.30
CA GLU A 24 -20.83 42.49 2.23
C GLU A 24 -19.48 41.76 2.33
N TYR A 25 -19.41 40.68 3.14
CA TYR A 25 -18.24 39.81 3.23
C TYR A 25 -17.95 39.07 1.92
N LEU A 26 -18.96 38.49 1.29
CA LEU A 26 -18.81 37.87 -0.04
C LEU A 26 -18.32 38.92 -1.05
N ALA A 27 -18.96 40.09 -1.10
CA ALA A 27 -18.54 41.17 -2.01
C ALA A 27 -17.09 41.66 -1.75
N GLU A 28 -16.60 41.58 -0.51
CA GLU A 28 -15.21 41.91 -0.16
C GLU A 28 -14.21 40.88 -0.68
N LEU A 29 -14.52 39.58 -0.62
CA LEU A 29 -13.66 38.51 -1.16
C LEU A 29 -13.53 38.57 -2.68
N HIS A 30 -14.48 39.22 -3.36
CA HIS A 30 -14.44 39.53 -4.78
C HIS A 30 -13.80 40.90 -5.11
N LYS A 31 -13.31 41.69 -4.15
CA LYS A 31 -12.70 43.01 -4.45
C LYS A 31 -11.36 42.92 -5.17
N ASP A 32 -10.64 41.81 -4.99
CA ASP A 32 -9.38 41.54 -5.68
C ASP A 32 -9.59 40.90 -7.06
N ASP A 33 -10.85 40.72 -7.48
CA ASP A 33 -11.23 40.28 -8.81
C ASP A 33 -10.84 41.34 -9.84
N ASN A 34 -9.88 40.99 -10.69
CA ASN A 34 -9.32 41.84 -11.75
C ASN A 34 -10.13 41.77 -13.06
N GLY A 35 -11.35 41.19 -13.04
CA GLY A 35 -12.20 40.94 -14.20
C GLY A 35 -12.08 39.52 -14.75
N SER A 36 -11.57 38.57 -13.96
CA SER A 36 -11.44 37.14 -14.29
C SER A 36 -12.54 36.33 -13.59
N LYS A 37 -12.82 35.11 -14.06
CA LYS A 37 -13.81 34.25 -13.39
C LYS A 37 -13.22 33.81 -12.05
N THR A 38 -13.79 34.25 -10.93
CA THR A 38 -13.29 33.92 -9.59
C THR A 38 -14.22 32.93 -8.89
N VAL A 39 -13.66 31.98 -8.12
CA VAL A 39 -14.41 31.11 -7.20
C VAL A 39 -13.87 31.28 -5.79
N VAL A 40 -14.75 31.68 -4.89
CA VAL A 40 -14.44 31.85 -3.47
C VAL A 40 -14.73 30.57 -2.70
N LEU A 41 -13.75 30.13 -1.90
CA LEU A 41 -13.82 29.01 -0.97
C LEU A 41 -13.74 29.50 0.46
N ILE A 42 -14.83 29.35 1.22
CA ILE A 42 -14.94 29.81 2.61
C ILE A 42 -14.86 28.60 3.54
N PRO A 43 -13.91 28.54 4.48
CA PRO A 43 -13.83 27.44 5.43
C PRO A 43 -14.99 27.51 6.42
N LEU A 44 -15.72 26.40 6.57
CA LEU A 44 -16.78 26.24 7.55
C LEU A 44 -16.69 24.84 8.19
N GLY A 45 -16.26 24.76 9.45
CA GLY A 45 -16.02 23.49 10.13
C GLY A 45 -14.94 22.67 9.40
N ASP A 46 -15.25 21.43 9.05
CA ASP A 46 -14.33 20.52 8.33
C ASP A 46 -14.41 20.62 6.80
N PHE A 47 -15.12 21.62 6.27
CA PHE A 47 -15.39 21.80 4.84
C PHE A 47 -14.95 23.17 4.32
N TYR A 48 -14.73 23.26 3.02
CA TYR A 48 -14.83 24.50 2.26
C TYR A 48 -16.19 24.57 1.58
N GLU A 49 -16.86 25.71 1.67
CA GLU A 49 -18.12 26.00 0.99
C GLU A 49 -17.94 27.18 0.03
N SER A 50 -18.63 27.12 -1.11
CA SER A 50 -18.78 28.22 -2.07
C SER A 50 -20.25 28.60 -2.19
N TYR A 51 -20.56 29.86 -2.54
CA TYR A 51 -21.92 30.39 -2.48
C TYR A 51 -22.31 31.18 -3.73
N GLY A 52 -23.60 31.18 -4.07
CA GLY A 52 -24.15 31.94 -5.19
C GLY A 52 -23.66 31.40 -6.54
N GLU A 53 -23.23 32.30 -7.44
CA GLU A 53 -22.77 31.96 -8.79
C GLU A 53 -21.48 31.13 -8.75
N ASP A 54 -20.59 31.39 -7.79
CA ASP A 54 -19.37 30.61 -7.56
C ASP A 54 -19.67 29.14 -7.23
N ALA A 55 -20.73 28.91 -6.44
CA ALA A 55 -21.17 27.55 -6.11
C ALA A 55 -21.65 26.79 -7.34
N GLU A 56 -22.35 27.46 -8.25
CA GLU A 56 -22.84 26.87 -9.50
C GLU A 56 -21.67 26.48 -10.41
N ASN A 57 -20.70 27.39 -10.56
CA ASN A 57 -19.48 27.16 -11.32
C ASN A 57 -18.63 26.03 -10.73
N ALA A 58 -18.41 26.05 -9.41
CA ALA A 58 -17.62 25.04 -8.73
C ALA A 58 -18.30 23.67 -8.72
N ALA A 59 -19.63 23.61 -8.55
CA ALA A 59 -20.38 22.37 -8.63
C ALA A 59 -20.25 21.70 -10.00
N GLN A 60 -20.31 22.51 -11.08
CA GLN A 60 -20.16 22.02 -12.44
C GLN A 60 -18.73 21.54 -12.75
N VAL A 61 -17.70 22.28 -12.33
CA VAL A 61 -16.29 21.94 -12.61
C VAL A 61 -15.81 20.75 -11.77
N LEU A 62 -16.25 20.67 -10.51
CA LEU A 62 -15.80 19.66 -9.56
C LEU A 62 -16.70 18.41 -9.54
N ASP A 63 -17.80 18.42 -10.30
CA ASP A 63 -18.83 17.38 -10.32
C ASP A 63 -19.37 17.07 -8.90
N ILE A 64 -19.71 18.12 -8.16
CA ILE A 64 -20.25 18.03 -6.79
C ILE A 64 -21.67 18.58 -6.71
N VAL A 65 -22.45 18.03 -5.76
CA VAL A 65 -23.87 18.36 -5.64
C VAL A 65 -24.07 19.83 -5.25
N LEU A 66 -24.87 20.55 -6.06
CA LEU A 66 -25.32 21.90 -5.77
C LEU A 66 -26.58 21.87 -4.88
N THR A 67 -26.53 22.57 -3.77
CA THR A 67 -27.61 22.66 -2.76
C THR A 67 -27.99 24.13 -2.53
N SER A 68 -28.93 24.41 -1.61
CA SER A 68 -29.29 25.77 -1.20
C SER A 68 -29.18 25.91 0.31
N LYS A 69 -28.62 27.03 0.78
CA LYS A 69 -28.43 27.33 2.21
C LYS A 69 -29.00 28.71 2.53
N GLN A 70 -29.77 28.79 3.61
CA GLN A 70 -30.28 30.07 4.12
C GLN A 70 -29.22 30.68 5.05
N ILE A 71 -28.79 31.91 4.74
CA ILE A 71 -27.82 32.67 5.53
C ILE A 71 -28.40 34.07 5.74
N GLU A 72 -28.58 34.46 7.00
CA GLU A 72 -29.34 35.66 7.37
C GLU A 72 -30.74 35.63 6.73
N ASP A 73 -31.17 36.73 6.09
CA ASP A 73 -32.48 36.85 5.44
C ASP A 73 -32.49 36.38 3.97
N ASN A 74 -31.39 35.81 3.46
CA ASN A 74 -31.21 35.41 2.06
C ASN A 74 -30.98 33.90 1.90
N THR A 75 -31.39 33.36 0.75
CA THR A 75 -31.08 31.97 0.36
C THR A 75 -30.06 31.97 -0.77
N TYR A 76 -28.95 31.28 -0.57
CA TYR A 76 -27.85 31.15 -1.53
C TYR A 76 -27.76 29.73 -2.05
N LYS A 77 -27.43 29.54 -3.34
CA LYS A 77 -26.95 28.23 -3.81
C LYS A 77 -25.58 27.95 -3.19
N MET A 78 -25.29 26.70 -2.86
CA MET A 78 -24.08 26.31 -2.13
C MET A 78 -23.59 24.93 -2.56
N CYS A 79 -22.29 24.78 -2.71
CA CYS A 79 -21.62 23.49 -2.82
C CYS A 79 -20.39 23.49 -1.91
N GLY A 80 -19.96 22.31 -1.46
CA GLY A 80 -18.83 22.22 -0.54
C GLY A 80 -18.15 20.86 -0.55
N PHE A 81 -16.92 20.83 -0.07
CA PHE A 81 -16.07 19.65 -0.05
C PHE A 81 -15.13 19.63 1.16
N PRO A 82 -14.65 18.45 1.61
CA PRO A 82 -13.80 18.35 2.81
C PRO A 82 -12.49 19.13 2.70
N LYS A 83 -12.01 19.71 3.81
CA LYS A 83 -10.77 20.51 3.83
C LYS A 83 -9.52 19.75 3.35
N HIS A 84 -9.43 18.44 3.60
CA HIS A 84 -8.26 17.63 3.25
C HIS A 84 -8.07 17.41 1.73
N ILE A 85 -9.06 17.77 0.90
CA ILE A 85 -8.98 17.71 -0.57
C ILE A 85 -8.91 19.10 -1.22
N LEU A 86 -8.63 20.15 -0.43
CA LEU A 86 -8.51 21.53 -0.91
C LEU A 86 -7.56 21.68 -2.09
N ASP A 87 -6.37 21.11 -2.00
CA ASP A 87 -5.35 21.30 -3.04
C ASP A 87 -5.80 20.66 -4.37
N GLU A 88 -6.44 19.49 -4.33
CA GLU A 88 -6.96 18.83 -5.52
C GLU A 88 -8.07 19.67 -6.20
N TYR A 89 -9.02 20.17 -5.41
CA TYR A 89 -10.20 20.84 -5.94
C TYR A 89 -9.92 22.29 -6.32
N ALA A 90 -9.06 22.99 -5.58
CA ALA A 90 -8.55 24.30 -5.98
C ALA A 90 -7.80 24.21 -7.32
N ASN A 91 -6.98 23.17 -7.52
CA ASN A 91 -6.29 22.97 -8.80
C ASN A 91 -7.25 22.71 -9.95
N LYS A 92 -8.29 21.88 -9.77
CA LYS A 92 -9.33 21.65 -10.81
C LYS A 92 -10.02 22.96 -11.22
N LEU A 93 -10.33 23.83 -10.27
CA LEU A 93 -10.91 25.15 -10.55
C LEU A 93 -9.93 26.05 -11.31
N LEU A 94 -8.66 26.09 -10.91
CA LEU A 94 -7.62 26.84 -11.61
C LEU A 94 -7.42 26.35 -13.05
N TYR A 95 -7.41 25.03 -13.28
CA TYR A 95 -7.33 24.44 -14.62
C TYR A 95 -8.57 24.73 -15.48
N ALA A 96 -9.74 24.87 -14.87
CA ALA A 96 -10.95 25.29 -15.55
C ALA A 96 -10.97 26.81 -15.86
N GLY A 97 -9.89 27.53 -15.53
CA GLY A 97 -9.71 28.96 -15.79
C GLY A 97 -10.35 29.87 -14.75
N TYR A 98 -10.55 29.36 -13.52
CA TYR A 98 -11.07 30.16 -12.41
C TYR A 98 -9.96 30.55 -11.44
N ASP A 99 -9.84 31.84 -11.14
CA ASP A 99 -9.04 32.31 -10.01
C ASP A 99 -9.71 31.83 -8.70
N VAL A 100 -8.93 31.29 -7.75
CA VAL A 100 -9.46 30.69 -6.53
C VAL A 100 -9.07 31.53 -5.32
N VAL A 101 -10.06 32.09 -4.64
CA VAL A 101 -9.89 32.85 -3.40
C VAL A 101 -10.21 31.94 -2.21
N ILE A 102 -9.22 31.68 -1.35
CA ILE A 102 -9.38 30.86 -0.16
C ILE A 102 -9.40 31.78 1.05
N ALA A 103 -10.55 31.87 1.73
CA ALA A 103 -10.69 32.68 2.94
C ALA A 103 -10.08 31.98 4.17
N ASP A 104 -9.64 32.77 5.15
CA ASP A 104 -9.18 32.31 6.46
C ASP A 104 -10.37 32.06 7.41
N GLU A 105 -10.19 31.14 8.36
CA GLU A 105 -11.23 30.70 9.32
C GLU A 105 -11.78 31.85 10.17
N ASN A 106 -10.97 32.88 10.41
CA ASN A 106 -11.35 34.06 11.19
C ASN A 106 -11.92 35.21 10.35
N ARG A 107 -12.16 35.02 9.04
CA ARG A 107 -12.64 36.03 8.07
C ARG A 107 -11.81 37.31 7.98
N ASN A 108 -10.57 37.30 8.48
CA ASN A 108 -9.70 38.47 8.57
C ASN A 108 -8.67 38.58 7.42
N SER A 109 -8.48 37.52 6.64
CA SER A 109 -7.56 37.48 5.50
C SER A 109 -7.98 36.41 4.49
N HIS A 110 -7.45 36.47 3.27
CA HIS A 110 -7.67 35.49 2.21
C HIS A 110 -6.43 35.33 1.34
N ARG A 111 -6.29 34.17 0.69
CA ARG A 111 -5.25 33.86 -0.30
C ARG A 111 -5.87 33.74 -1.68
N LEU A 112 -5.38 34.51 -2.65
CA LEU A 112 -5.73 34.38 -4.06
C LEU A 112 -4.74 33.46 -4.79
N LEU A 113 -5.26 32.45 -5.47
CA LEU A 113 -4.56 31.63 -6.45
C LEU A 113 -5.06 32.06 -7.84
N SER A 114 -4.17 32.44 -8.74
CA SER A 114 -4.58 32.95 -10.05
C SER A 114 -4.38 31.90 -11.15
N ALA A 115 -5.43 31.62 -11.90
CA ALA A 115 -5.43 30.77 -13.07
C ALA A 115 -4.48 31.32 -14.14
N ASP A 116 -4.30 32.63 -14.24
CA ASP A 116 -3.35 33.25 -15.17
C ASP A 116 -1.89 32.85 -14.88
N LYS A 117 -1.51 32.52 -13.64
CA LYS A 117 -0.17 31.98 -13.34
C LYS A 117 0.00 30.55 -13.84
N ILE A 118 -1.07 29.75 -13.78
CA ILE A 118 -1.10 28.37 -14.29
C ILE A 118 -1.20 28.34 -15.82
N ILE A 119 -1.96 29.28 -16.40
CA ILE A 119 -2.13 29.46 -17.85
C ILE A 119 -0.90 30.12 -18.49
N LEU A 120 -0.17 31.03 -17.82
CA LEU A 120 1.11 31.57 -18.33
C LEU A 120 2.24 30.54 -18.28
N GLU A 121 2.24 29.64 -17.29
CA GLU A 121 3.13 28.46 -17.27
C GLU A 121 2.81 27.51 -18.45
N GLN A 122 1.55 27.43 -18.91
CA GLN A 122 1.15 26.66 -20.10
C GLN A 122 1.18 27.43 -21.44
N ALA A 123 1.11 28.76 -21.43
CA ALA A 123 1.13 29.59 -22.65
C ALA A 123 2.56 29.82 -23.18
N GLN A 124 3.58 29.62 -22.33
CA GLN A 124 4.96 29.44 -22.79
C GLN A 124 5.19 28.04 -23.41
N GLN A 125 4.28 27.08 -23.18
CA GLN A 125 4.30 25.72 -23.74
C GLN A 125 3.54 25.56 -25.07
N THR A 126 2.82 26.57 -25.59
CA THR A 126 1.91 26.38 -26.75
C THR A 126 2.13 27.24 -28.00
N GLU A 127 3.24 27.96 -28.14
CA GLU A 127 3.62 28.58 -29.43
C GLU A 127 4.68 27.73 -30.17
N ASN A 128 4.22 26.77 -30.99
CA ASN A 128 4.74 26.35 -32.32
C ASN A 128 4.26 24.90 -32.67
N GLU A 129 3.02 24.66 -33.13
CA GLU A 129 2.55 24.59 -34.55
C GLU A 129 2.00 23.16 -34.87
N PRO A 130 1.24 22.88 -35.95
CA PRO A 130 0.25 23.67 -36.68
C PRO A 130 -1.14 22.96 -36.85
N LYS A 131 -2.15 23.74 -37.24
CA LYS A 131 -3.51 23.31 -37.65
C LYS A 131 -3.50 22.53 -38.97
N GLN A 132 -4.32 21.47 -39.08
CA GLN A 132 -4.99 21.07 -40.34
C GLN A 132 -6.39 20.47 -40.09
N ALA A 133 -7.21 20.55 -41.13
CA ALA A 133 -8.65 20.81 -41.11
C ALA A 133 -9.54 19.62 -41.55
N GLU A 134 -10.83 19.77 -41.22
CA GLU A 134 -12.05 19.37 -41.96
C GLU A 134 -12.36 17.88 -42.27
N THR A 135 -13.53 17.43 -41.81
CA THR A 135 -14.66 16.98 -42.68
C THR A 135 -15.94 16.83 -41.85
N GLN A 136 -16.91 17.72 -42.04
CA GLN A 136 -18.16 17.55 -42.81
C GLN A 136 -19.34 16.92 -42.05
N GLN A 137 -20.37 17.77 -41.90
CA GLN A 137 -21.72 17.47 -41.45
C GLN A 137 -22.43 16.50 -42.39
N THR A 138 -23.32 15.67 -41.84
CA THR A 138 -24.52 15.25 -42.57
C THR A 138 -25.68 15.05 -41.60
N GLU A 139 -26.76 15.79 -41.83
CA GLU A 139 -28.06 15.69 -41.16
C GLU A 139 -28.75 14.35 -41.48
N VAL A 140 -29.42 13.73 -40.51
CA VAL A 140 -30.60 12.88 -40.76
C VAL A 140 -31.63 12.98 -39.63
N GLN A 141 -32.73 13.67 -39.95
CA GLN A 141 -34.16 13.43 -39.67
C GLN A 141 -34.62 12.56 -38.49
N THR A 142 -35.52 13.15 -37.70
CA THR A 142 -36.51 12.53 -36.80
C THR A 142 -37.55 11.67 -37.52
N PRO A 143 -38.05 10.61 -36.86
CA PRO A 143 -39.44 10.18 -36.99
C PRO A 143 -40.18 10.05 -35.64
N GLU A 144 -41.50 10.24 -35.70
CA GLU A 144 -42.48 10.20 -34.60
C GLU A 144 -42.66 8.80 -33.95
N PRO A 145 -43.15 8.71 -32.68
CA PRO A 145 -43.28 7.44 -31.95
C PRO A 145 -44.75 7.06 -31.69
N GLU A 146 -45.39 6.30 -32.58
CA GLU A 146 -46.68 5.65 -32.27
C GLU A 146 -46.73 4.26 -32.92
N GLU A 147 -46.38 3.24 -32.13
CA GLU A 147 -46.78 1.81 -32.20
C GLU A 147 -45.69 0.97 -31.49
N ASN A 148 -46.09 0.04 -30.61
CA ASN A 148 -45.29 -1.00 -29.91
C ASN A 148 -44.94 -0.83 -28.41
N ALA A 149 -45.48 0.14 -27.67
CA ALA A 149 -45.21 0.21 -26.22
C ALA A 149 -45.77 -0.98 -25.42
N GLU A 150 -46.90 -1.57 -25.84
CA GLU A 150 -47.50 -2.74 -25.17
C GLU A 150 -46.70 -4.05 -25.32
N ILE A 151 -45.74 -4.10 -26.25
CA ILE A 151 -44.90 -5.30 -26.50
C ILE A 151 -43.83 -5.49 -25.41
N LEU A 152 -43.58 -4.47 -24.58
CA LEU A 152 -42.53 -4.52 -23.55
C LEU A 152 -42.92 -5.38 -22.34
N VAL A 153 -44.22 -5.64 -22.09
CA VAL A 153 -44.67 -6.40 -20.92
C VAL A 153 -44.12 -7.84 -20.95
N GLY A 154 -43.47 -8.25 -19.86
CA GLY A 154 -42.78 -9.53 -19.73
C GLY A 154 -41.30 -9.52 -20.11
N THR A 155 -40.76 -8.39 -20.58
CA THR A 155 -39.33 -8.27 -20.90
C THR A 155 -38.49 -8.24 -19.62
N GLU A 156 -37.46 -9.09 -19.53
CA GLU A 156 -36.47 -9.03 -18.45
C GLU A 156 -35.39 -7.99 -18.75
N LEU A 157 -35.03 -7.20 -17.75
CA LEU A 157 -34.07 -6.11 -17.82
C LEU A 157 -33.11 -6.22 -16.64
N THR A 158 -31.82 -5.95 -16.85
CA THR A 158 -30.88 -5.72 -15.75
C THR A 158 -30.65 -4.22 -15.60
N ILE A 159 -30.92 -3.69 -14.41
CA ILE A 159 -30.72 -2.30 -14.02
C ILE A 159 -30.02 -2.32 -12.66
N ASP A 160 -28.89 -1.64 -12.52
CA ASP A 160 -28.14 -1.54 -11.25
C ASP A 160 -27.84 -2.93 -10.61
N ASP A 161 -27.37 -3.89 -11.41
CA ASP A 161 -27.10 -5.29 -11.04
C ASP A 161 -28.29 -6.10 -10.49
N ARG A 162 -29.51 -5.57 -10.64
CA ARG A 162 -30.76 -6.28 -10.30
C ARG A 162 -31.55 -6.59 -11.55
N LYS A 163 -32.12 -7.79 -11.59
CA LYS A 163 -33.05 -8.22 -12.63
C LYS A 163 -34.48 -7.78 -12.30
N PHE A 164 -35.10 -7.16 -13.28
CA PHE A 164 -36.49 -6.73 -13.28
C PHE A 164 -37.24 -7.37 -14.46
N VAL A 165 -38.55 -7.53 -14.33
CA VAL A 165 -39.45 -7.88 -15.43
C VAL A 165 -40.47 -6.76 -15.63
N VAL A 166 -40.72 -6.35 -16.87
CA VAL A 166 -41.76 -5.34 -17.15
C VAL A 166 -43.13 -5.92 -16.80
N ASP A 167 -43.81 -5.31 -15.84
CA ASP A 167 -45.11 -5.75 -15.33
C ASP A 167 -46.27 -5.12 -16.11
N SER A 168 -46.20 -3.81 -16.39
CA SER A 168 -47.24 -3.09 -17.14
C SER A 168 -46.68 -1.82 -17.79
N VAL A 169 -47.30 -1.34 -18.86
CA VAL A 169 -46.91 -0.12 -19.58
C VAL A 169 -48.10 0.82 -19.67
N ASN A 170 -47.87 2.10 -19.35
CA ASN A 170 -48.84 3.18 -19.48
C ASN A 170 -48.31 4.24 -20.46
N THR A 171 -48.86 4.21 -21.67
CA THR A 171 -48.47 5.11 -22.77
C THR A 171 -48.90 6.55 -22.55
N ASP A 172 -50.05 6.78 -21.90
CA ASP A 172 -50.60 8.11 -21.68
C ASP A 172 -49.73 8.97 -20.74
N PHE A 173 -49.00 8.31 -19.83
CA PHE A 173 -48.11 8.97 -18.86
C PHE A 173 -46.62 8.69 -19.11
N ASN A 174 -46.27 8.08 -20.26
CA ASN A 174 -44.90 7.68 -20.60
C ASN A 174 -44.21 6.88 -19.47
N LYS A 175 -44.90 5.93 -18.85
CA LYS A 175 -44.40 5.14 -17.69
C LYS A 175 -44.51 3.64 -17.89
N VAL A 176 -43.53 2.92 -17.36
CA VAL A 176 -43.41 1.46 -17.34
C VAL A 176 -43.25 1.01 -15.89
N SER A 177 -44.04 0.03 -15.46
CA SER A 177 -43.89 -0.66 -14.17
C SER A 177 -42.95 -1.85 -14.34
N LEU A 178 -41.93 -1.94 -13.48
CA LEU A 178 -40.87 -2.95 -13.48
C LEU A 178 -40.91 -3.70 -12.15
N LYS A 179 -41.09 -5.01 -12.19
CA LYS A 179 -41.13 -5.88 -11.02
C LYS A 179 -39.75 -6.47 -10.75
N ASP A 180 -39.18 -6.26 -9.57
CA ASP A 180 -37.86 -6.78 -9.19
C ASP A 180 -37.94 -8.29 -8.88
N ILE A 181 -37.34 -9.11 -9.74
CA ILE A 181 -37.29 -10.57 -9.54
C ILE A 181 -36.12 -11.00 -8.67
N THR A 182 -35.07 -10.18 -8.57
CA THR A 182 -33.89 -10.48 -7.73
C THR A 182 -34.23 -10.35 -6.26
N PHE A 183 -34.98 -9.31 -5.91
CA PHE A 183 -35.51 -9.11 -4.57
C PHE A 183 -36.61 -10.13 -4.22
N GLN A 184 -37.52 -10.43 -5.16
CA GLN A 184 -38.57 -11.43 -4.90
C GLN A 184 -37.96 -12.81 -4.58
N ASN A 185 -36.90 -13.21 -5.28
CA ASN A 185 -36.24 -14.50 -5.04
C ASN A 185 -35.51 -14.58 -3.70
N SER A 186 -35.14 -13.45 -3.10
CA SER A 186 -34.48 -13.38 -1.79
C SER A 186 -35.45 -13.20 -0.61
N THR A 187 -36.64 -12.62 -0.83
CA THR A 187 -37.57 -12.23 0.26
C THR A 187 -38.99 -12.81 0.16
N GLY A 188 -39.44 -13.26 -1.01
CA GLY A 188 -40.72 -13.95 -1.22
C GLY A 188 -41.94 -13.07 -1.59
N PHE A 189 -41.83 -11.74 -1.67
CA PHE A 189 -42.93 -10.84 -2.10
C PHE A 189 -42.48 -9.85 -3.19
N PRO A 190 -43.36 -9.46 -4.14
CA PRO A 190 -42.98 -8.62 -5.28
C PRO A 190 -42.93 -7.12 -4.93
N ILE A 191 -41.89 -6.43 -5.40
CA ILE A 191 -41.77 -4.96 -5.36
C ILE A 191 -41.62 -4.39 -6.77
N PHE A 192 -42.13 -3.18 -6.97
CA PHE A 192 -42.25 -2.53 -8.28
C PHE A 192 -41.51 -1.19 -8.30
N ARG A 193 -40.84 -0.91 -9.42
CA ARG A 193 -40.14 0.33 -9.78
C ARG A 193 -40.83 0.91 -11.02
N SER A 194 -40.97 2.23 -11.14
CA SER A 194 -41.59 2.85 -12.32
C SER A 194 -40.57 3.70 -13.07
N GLU A 195 -40.44 3.47 -14.38
CA GLU A 195 -39.48 4.13 -15.26
C GLU A 195 -40.14 4.69 -16.53
N SER A 196 -39.45 5.52 -17.31
CA SER A 196 -39.98 6.00 -18.59
C SER A 196 -39.86 4.95 -19.70
N ILE A 197 -40.71 5.05 -20.73
CA ILE A 197 -40.65 4.13 -21.88
C ILE A 197 -39.30 4.27 -22.60
N ASP A 198 -38.77 5.50 -22.68
CA ASP A 198 -37.49 5.79 -23.34
C ASP A 198 -36.29 5.20 -22.56
N PHE A 199 -36.33 5.25 -21.23
CA PHE A 199 -35.33 4.62 -20.37
C PHE A 199 -35.30 3.09 -20.59
N VAL A 200 -36.47 2.45 -20.56
CA VAL A 200 -36.59 1.00 -20.78
C VAL A 200 -36.11 0.60 -22.19
N LYS A 201 -36.46 1.38 -23.22
CA LYS A 201 -35.97 1.15 -24.60
C LYS A 201 -34.46 1.31 -24.71
N GLY A 202 -33.87 2.29 -24.01
CA GLY A 202 -32.43 2.50 -23.96
C GLY A 202 -31.69 1.28 -23.40
N ILE A 203 -32.16 0.74 -22.28
CA ILE A 203 -31.58 -0.44 -21.64
C ILE A 203 -31.70 -1.70 -22.52
N ILE A 204 -32.82 -1.89 -23.22
CA ILE A 204 -32.99 -3.01 -24.17
C ILE A 204 -32.01 -2.90 -25.34
N ALA A 205 -31.83 -1.69 -25.89
CA ALA A 205 -30.90 -1.42 -26.98
C ALA A 205 -29.43 -1.61 -26.55
N GLU A 206 -29.12 -1.35 -25.28
CA GLU A 206 -27.79 -1.54 -24.71
C GLU A 206 -27.49 -3.02 -24.44
N GLN A 207 -28.45 -3.78 -23.92
CA GLN A 207 -28.33 -5.23 -23.69
C GLN A 207 -28.29 -6.07 -24.98
N THR A 208 -28.73 -5.52 -26.13
CA THR A 208 -28.71 -6.22 -27.43
C THR A 208 -27.45 -5.96 -28.27
N LYS A 209 -26.51 -5.13 -27.79
CA LYS A 209 -25.21 -4.96 -28.44
C LYS A 209 -24.31 -6.17 -28.13
N PRO A 210 -23.67 -6.81 -29.13
CA PRO A 210 -22.69 -7.86 -28.88
C PRO A 210 -21.47 -7.25 -28.17
N GLN A 211 -21.35 -7.47 -26.87
CA GLN A 211 -20.15 -7.16 -26.10
C GLN A 211 -19.04 -8.17 -26.45
N ILE A 212 -17.94 -7.65 -27.00
CA ILE A 212 -16.64 -8.31 -26.94
C ILE A 212 -16.20 -8.20 -25.48
N THR A 213 -16.38 -9.28 -24.72
CA THR A 213 -15.93 -9.38 -23.34
C THR A 213 -14.42 -9.57 -23.30
N ALA A 214 -13.68 -8.47 -23.20
CA ALA A 214 -12.43 -8.49 -22.45
C ALA A 214 -12.82 -8.61 -20.97
N GLU A 215 -12.85 -9.84 -20.46
CA GLU A 215 -12.94 -10.08 -19.02
C GLU A 215 -11.72 -9.44 -18.34
N PHE A 216 -11.90 -8.26 -17.73
CA PHE A 216 -11.05 -7.86 -16.63
C PHE A 216 -11.38 -8.78 -15.45
N GLN A 217 -10.76 -9.96 -15.44
CA GLN A 217 -10.58 -10.74 -14.23
C GLN A 217 -9.88 -9.80 -13.24
N LYS A 218 -10.52 -9.53 -12.09
CA LYS A 218 -9.79 -9.06 -10.91
C LYS A 218 -8.57 -9.96 -10.76
N ALA A 219 -7.37 -9.39 -10.87
CA ALA A 219 -6.14 -10.13 -10.69
C ALA A 219 -6.23 -10.86 -9.36
N LYS A 220 -6.10 -12.20 -9.41
CA LYS A 220 -5.98 -13.04 -8.22
C LYS A 220 -4.83 -12.49 -7.38
N PRO A 221 -4.97 -12.29 -6.05
CA PRO A 221 -3.82 -12.00 -5.21
C PRO A 221 -2.87 -13.20 -5.33
N GLN A 222 -1.74 -12.98 -6.00
CA GLN A 222 -0.75 -14.02 -6.21
C GLN A 222 0.18 -14.06 -5.00
N ARG A 223 0.13 -15.17 -4.24
CA ARG A 223 1.25 -15.60 -3.39
C ARG A 223 2.51 -15.66 -4.25
N VAL A 224 3.59 -15.05 -3.75
CA VAL A 224 4.93 -14.93 -4.36
C VAL A 224 5.08 -15.76 -5.62
N GLN A 225 4.68 -15.20 -6.76
CA GLN A 225 5.16 -15.75 -8.01
C GLN A 225 6.66 -15.49 -8.02
N ASN A 226 7.42 -16.49 -8.48
CA ASN A 226 8.75 -16.21 -8.99
C ASN A 226 8.60 -15.09 -10.03
N THR A 227 8.92 -13.86 -9.64
CA THR A 227 8.85 -12.66 -10.48
C THR A 227 10.06 -12.61 -11.40
N VAL A 228 10.27 -13.71 -12.08
CA VAL A 228 11.36 -13.90 -13.02
C VAL A 228 10.78 -13.71 -14.41
N ILE A 229 11.38 -12.80 -15.18
CA ILE A 229 10.91 -12.51 -16.55
C ILE A 229 11.09 -13.71 -17.47
N TYR A 230 10.14 -13.90 -18.38
CA TYR A 230 10.09 -14.99 -19.36
C TYR A 230 10.33 -16.37 -18.72
N PRO A 231 9.53 -16.81 -17.72
CA PRO A 231 9.74 -18.04 -16.94
C PRO A 231 9.87 -19.31 -17.81
N GLU A 232 9.34 -19.27 -19.04
CA GLU A 232 9.48 -20.31 -20.06
C GLU A 232 10.93 -20.54 -20.53
N ILE A 233 11.83 -19.57 -20.37
CA ILE A 233 13.25 -19.72 -20.73
C ILE A 233 13.98 -20.51 -19.63
N PRO A 234 14.69 -21.61 -19.97
CA PRO A 234 15.40 -22.44 -18.99
C PRO A 234 16.45 -21.67 -18.18
N LEU A 235 16.59 -22.02 -16.89
CA LEU A 235 17.60 -21.43 -16.00
C LEU A 235 19.04 -21.53 -16.53
N SER A 236 19.35 -22.57 -17.31
CA SER A 236 20.66 -22.78 -17.94
C SER A 236 21.01 -21.73 -19.01
N GLU A 237 20.01 -21.07 -19.58
CA GLU A 237 20.19 -20.05 -20.64
C GLU A 237 20.25 -18.63 -20.08
N ARG A 238 19.84 -18.45 -18.82
CA ARG A 238 19.80 -17.17 -18.13
C ARG A 238 21.16 -16.78 -17.56
N ARG A 239 21.40 -15.47 -17.45
CA ARG A 239 22.65 -14.93 -16.90
C ARG A 239 22.39 -13.74 -15.99
N ASN A 240 23.13 -13.68 -14.89
CA ASN A 240 23.22 -12.50 -14.05
C ASN A 240 24.42 -11.66 -14.51
N PHE A 241 24.23 -10.35 -14.57
CA PHE A 241 25.30 -9.40 -14.83
C PHE A 241 26.22 -9.29 -13.61
N GLN A 242 27.53 -9.18 -13.83
CA GLN A 242 28.51 -8.93 -12.76
C GLN A 242 29.09 -7.53 -12.94
N ILE A 243 28.92 -6.69 -11.92
CA ILE A 243 29.54 -5.37 -11.85
C ILE A 243 31.01 -5.56 -11.50
N THR A 244 31.88 -5.03 -12.37
CA THR A 244 33.35 -5.08 -12.20
C THR A 244 33.98 -3.69 -12.14
N ASN A 245 33.25 -2.64 -12.54
CA ASN A 245 33.71 -1.26 -12.52
C ASN A 245 33.26 -0.56 -11.23
N ASP A 246 34.21 -0.13 -10.41
CA ASP A 246 33.93 0.57 -9.15
C ASP A 246 33.50 2.04 -9.34
N GLU A 247 33.69 2.57 -10.54
CA GLU A 247 33.23 3.90 -10.96
C GLU A 247 31.94 3.81 -11.79
N LEU A 248 31.21 2.69 -11.70
CA LEU A 248 29.93 2.54 -12.39
C LEU A 248 28.98 3.67 -12.00
N GLY A 249 28.45 4.33 -13.02
CA GLY A 249 27.54 5.45 -12.88
C GLY A 249 28.18 6.83 -12.67
N TYR A 250 29.51 6.93 -12.66
CA TYR A 250 30.21 8.23 -12.60
C TYR A 250 30.10 8.95 -13.95
N GLY A 251 30.05 10.27 -13.92
CA GLY A 251 30.08 11.13 -15.12
C GLY A 251 29.33 12.44 -14.93
N THR A 252 29.38 13.29 -15.95
CA THR A 252 28.64 14.55 -16.01
C THR A 252 27.13 14.31 -16.12
N PRO A 253 26.29 15.28 -15.73
CA PRO A 253 24.83 15.16 -15.87
C PRO A 253 24.38 14.74 -17.28
N LYS A 254 24.96 15.31 -18.35
CA LYS A 254 24.61 14.94 -19.74
C LYS A 254 25.06 13.52 -20.14
N GLU A 255 26.22 13.06 -19.64
CA GLU A 255 26.65 11.67 -19.87
C GLU A 255 25.77 10.67 -19.14
N LYS A 256 25.29 11.01 -17.92
CA LYS A 256 24.34 10.20 -17.16
C LYS A 256 22.99 10.13 -17.88
N PHE A 257 22.48 11.29 -18.31
CA PHE A 257 21.26 11.39 -19.10
C PHE A 257 21.30 10.48 -20.33
N LYS A 258 22.35 10.59 -21.15
CA LYS A 258 22.49 9.79 -22.37
C LYS A 258 22.48 8.29 -22.08
N ARG A 259 23.19 7.85 -21.04
CA ARG A 259 23.22 6.45 -20.60
C ARG A 259 21.86 5.95 -20.15
N ASN A 260 21.10 6.78 -19.43
CA ASN A 260 19.74 6.42 -19.02
C ASN A 260 18.82 6.23 -20.22
N VAL A 261 18.83 7.18 -21.16
CA VAL A 261 17.99 7.10 -22.37
C VAL A 261 18.39 5.90 -23.24
N GLU A 262 19.68 5.63 -23.40
CA GLU A 262 20.17 4.45 -24.12
C GLU A 262 19.70 3.14 -23.47
N ALA A 263 19.76 3.04 -22.14
CA ALA A 263 19.28 1.87 -21.40
C ALA A 263 17.76 1.70 -21.49
N VAL A 264 16.97 2.79 -21.42
CA VAL A 264 15.51 2.74 -21.57
C VAL A 264 15.10 2.32 -22.97
N ASN A 265 15.71 2.90 -24.01
CA ASN A 265 15.45 2.51 -25.39
C ASN A 265 15.75 1.03 -25.62
N LEU A 266 16.87 0.54 -25.09
CA LEU A 266 17.22 -0.86 -25.16
C LEU A 266 16.22 -1.74 -24.39
N LEU A 267 15.78 -1.33 -23.21
CA LEU A 267 14.75 -2.05 -22.45
C LEU A 267 13.46 -2.19 -23.27
N HIS A 268 12.94 -1.10 -23.82
CA HIS A 268 11.74 -1.11 -24.65
C HIS A 268 11.90 -2.00 -25.88
N GLN A 269 13.08 -1.98 -26.50
CA GLN A 269 13.38 -2.88 -27.62
C GLN A 269 13.34 -4.35 -27.20
N LEU A 270 13.95 -4.70 -26.07
CA LEU A 270 13.96 -6.08 -25.55
C LEU A 270 12.55 -6.57 -25.22
N GLU A 271 11.71 -5.70 -24.67
CA GLU A 271 10.31 -5.99 -24.34
C GLU A 271 9.47 -6.18 -25.60
N PHE A 272 9.64 -5.30 -26.60
CA PHE A 272 8.99 -5.41 -27.90
C PHE A 272 9.39 -6.70 -28.64
N GLU A 273 10.66 -7.09 -28.53
CA GLU A 273 11.19 -8.33 -29.10
C GLU A 273 10.89 -9.58 -28.26
N HIS A 274 10.29 -9.41 -27.07
CA HIS A 274 10.00 -10.47 -26.10
C HIS A 274 11.19 -11.38 -25.79
N ARG A 275 12.36 -10.79 -25.48
CA ARG A 275 13.57 -11.55 -25.20
C ARG A 275 14.41 -11.03 -24.04
N LEU A 276 15.31 -11.88 -23.59
CA LEU A 276 16.33 -11.54 -22.60
C LEU A 276 17.49 -10.75 -23.22
N ALA A 277 18.05 -9.84 -22.44
CA ALA A 277 19.28 -9.12 -22.77
C ALA A 277 20.47 -10.08 -22.93
N THR A 278 21.28 -9.83 -23.95
CA THR A 278 22.60 -10.46 -24.14
C THR A 278 23.65 -9.86 -23.17
N PRO A 279 24.82 -10.51 -22.97
CA PRO A 279 25.87 -9.95 -22.10
C PRO A 279 26.34 -8.55 -22.50
N GLU A 280 26.34 -8.25 -23.80
CA GLU A 280 26.69 -6.93 -24.34
C GLU A 280 25.61 -5.89 -24.04
N GLU A 281 24.34 -6.26 -24.17
CA GLU A 281 23.19 -5.42 -23.84
C GLU A 281 23.06 -5.18 -22.33
N GLN A 282 23.37 -6.19 -21.51
CA GLN A 282 23.44 -6.04 -20.05
C GLN A 282 24.46 -4.97 -19.64
N LYS A 283 25.57 -4.80 -20.38
CA LYS A 283 26.51 -3.69 -20.11
C LYS A 283 25.88 -2.33 -20.32
N ILE A 284 25.04 -2.18 -21.36
CA ILE A 284 24.32 -0.92 -21.63
C ILE A 284 23.29 -0.67 -20.53
N LEU A 285 22.48 -1.67 -20.20
CA LEU A 285 21.49 -1.58 -19.12
C LEU A 285 22.12 -1.24 -17.77
N SER A 286 23.30 -1.79 -17.46
CA SER A 286 24.02 -1.52 -16.21
C SER A 286 24.50 -0.07 -16.06
N GLN A 287 24.51 0.71 -17.14
CA GLN A 287 24.89 2.12 -17.11
C GLN A 287 23.77 3.05 -16.63
N TYR A 288 22.55 2.54 -16.46
CA TYR A 288 21.43 3.32 -15.95
C TYR A 288 21.69 3.77 -14.50
N VAL A 289 21.60 5.06 -14.24
CA VAL A 289 21.85 5.68 -12.92
C VAL A 289 20.64 6.43 -12.37
N GLY A 290 19.47 6.22 -12.97
CA GLY A 290 18.24 6.89 -12.55
C GLY A 290 18.28 8.40 -12.76
N TRP A 291 17.21 9.05 -12.36
CA TRP A 291 17.00 10.47 -12.65
C TRP A 291 17.47 11.40 -11.50
N GLY A 292 18.10 10.82 -10.47
CA GLY A 292 18.66 11.54 -9.34
C GLY A 292 19.65 12.62 -9.75
N GLY A 293 19.38 13.87 -9.38
CA GLY A 293 20.22 15.02 -9.76
C GLY A 293 20.16 15.40 -11.25
N LEU A 294 19.20 14.87 -12.01
CA LEU A 294 18.91 15.20 -13.41
C LEU A 294 17.57 15.92 -13.58
N ALA A 295 17.09 16.61 -12.54
CA ALA A 295 15.81 17.31 -12.56
C ALA A 295 15.71 18.36 -13.69
N ASP A 296 16.83 19.00 -14.05
CA ASP A 296 16.89 19.95 -15.16
C ASP A 296 16.51 19.31 -16.51
N ALA A 297 16.67 18.00 -16.70
CA ALA A 297 16.28 17.31 -17.93
C ALA A 297 14.75 17.22 -18.12
N PHE A 298 13.98 17.42 -17.03
CA PHE A 298 12.51 17.43 -17.03
C PHE A 298 11.93 18.85 -17.04
N ASP A 299 12.79 19.88 -17.09
CA ASP A 299 12.42 21.28 -17.05
C ASP A 299 12.59 21.92 -18.44
N GLU A 300 11.47 22.10 -19.12
CA GLU A 300 11.42 22.70 -20.46
C GLU A 300 11.96 24.14 -20.52
N THR A 301 12.00 24.85 -19.38
CA THR A 301 12.43 26.24 -19.30
C THR A 301 13.96 26.36 -19.29
N LYS A 302 14.67 25.25 -19.10
CA LYS A 302 16.14 25.18 -19.10
C LYS A 302 16.67 25.08 -20.53
N GLU A 303 17.04 26.23 -21.12
CA GLU A 303 17.58 26.28 -22.48
C GLU A 303 18.73 25.27 -22.73
N ASN A 304 19.61 25.07 -21.74
CA ASN A 304 20.75 24.16 -21.82
C ASN A 304 20.40 22.65 -21.75
N TRP A 305 19.12 22.32 -21.51
CA TRP A 305 18.55 20.97 -21.43
C TRP A 305 17.36 20.75 -22.37
N SER A 306 17.05 21.72 -23.24
CA SER A 306 15.87 21.69 -24.11
C SER A 306 15.83 20.51 -25.08
N GLU A 307 16.97 20.03 -25.57
CA GLU A 307 17.05 18.85 -26.44
C GLU A 307 16.84 17.56 -25.65
N GLU A 308 17.46 17.46 -24.46
CA GLU A 308 17.28 16.35 -23.55
C GLU A 308 15.81 16.21 -23.08
N PHE A 309 15.13 17.32 -22.79
CA PHE A 309 13.71 17.33 -22.44
C PHE A 309 12.84 16.71 -23.55
N LYS A 310 13.04 17.13 -24.80
CA LYS A 310 12.30 16.59 -25.96
C LYS A 310 12.57 15.10 -26.16
N GLU A 311 13.81 14.67 -25.94
CA GLU A 311 14.19 13.26 -26.05
C GLU A 311 13.48 12.41 -24.98
N LEU A 312 13.42 12.87 -23.72
CA LEU A 312 12.67 12.17 -22.66
C LEU A 312 11.19 12.09 -22.96
N TYR A 313 10.59 13.21 -23.33
CA TYR A 313 9.15 13.30 -23.54
C TYR A 313 8.68 12.43 -24.72
N THR A 314 9.57 12.14 -25.68
CA THR A 314 9.27 11.26 -26.80
C THR A 314 9.64 9.79 -26.54
N THR A 315 10.64 9.53 -25.69
CA THR A 315 11.09 8.17 -25.37
C THR A 315 10.20 7.48 -24.34
N LEU A 316 9.74 8.22 -23.33
CA LEU A 316 8.96 7.66 -22.22
C LEU A 316 7.45 7.72 -22.50
N SER A 317 6.73 6.67 -22.12
CA SER A 317 5.27 6.77 -22.00
C SER A 317 4.88 7.80 -20.91
N PRO A 318 3.63 8.32 -20.91
CA PRO A 318 3.20 9.30 -19.90
C PRO A 318 3.43 8.82 -18.46
N ASP A 319 3.07 7.58 -18.14
CA ASP A 319 3.25 6.99 -16.81
C ASP A 319 4.73 6.85 -16.44
N GLU A 320 5.57 6.40 -17.38
CA GLU A 320 7.02 6.31 -17.19
C GLU A 320 7.66 7.69 -16.99
N TYR A 321 7.19 8.70 -17.73
CA TYR A 321 7.66 10.07 -17.60
C TYR A 321 7.33 10.65 -16.22
N GLU A 322 6.10 10.46 -15.75
CA GLU A 322 5.70 10.90 -14.40
C GLU A 322 6.50 10.20 -13.30
N GLN A 323 6.69 8.88 -13.38
CA GLN A 323 7.50 8.12 -12.43
C GLN A 323 8.97 8.56 -12.47
N ALA A 324 9.54 8.70 -13.67
CA ALA A 324 10.90 9.18 -13.87
C ALA A 324 11.10 10.57 -13.25
N ARG A 325 10.18 11.51 -13.50
CA ARG A 325 10.20 12.85 -12.93
C ARG A 325 10.09 12.83 -11.41
N ALA A 326 9.18 12.03 -10.84
CA ALA A 326 9.01 11.89 -9.40
C ALA A 326 10.25 11.29 -8.72
N SER A 327 10.97 10.40 -9.42
CA SER A 327 12.17 9.73 -8.92
C SER A 327 13.42 10.64 -8.88
N THR A 328 13.37 11.85 -9.46
CA THR A 328 14.53 12.78 -9.49
C THR A 328 15.07 13.15 -8.10
N LEU A 329 14.24 13.04 -7.07
CA LEU A 329 14.60 13.32 -5.68
C LEU A 329 15.14 12.10 -4.92
N THR A 330 14.84 10.88 -5.39
CA THR A 330 15.00 9.64 -4.61
C THR A 330 15.84 8.56 -5.31
N ALA A 331 16.07 8.65 -6.63
CA ALA A 331 16.82 7.67 -7.42
C ALA A 331 18.33 7.81 -7.20
N HIS A 332 18.82 7.23 -6.09
CA HIS A 332 20.21 7.30 -5.65
C HIS A 332 20.85 5.91 -5.58
N PHE A 333 21.99 5.72 -6.25
CA PHE A 333 22.67 4.42 -6.29
C PHE A 333 23.79 4.30 -5.25
N THR A 334 23.78 3.18 -4.54
CA THR A 334 24.80 2.85 -3.54
C THR A 334 26.16 2.60 -4.21
N PRO A 335 27.25 3.26 -3.75
CA PRO A 335 28.58 3.07 -4.32
C PRO A 335 29.11 1.63 -4.16
N PRO A 336 29.85 1.09 -5.15
CA PRO A 336 30.40 -0.27 -5.08
C PRO A 336 31.27 -0.54 -3.86
N VAL A 337 32.07 0.44 -3.41
CA VAL A 337 32.91 0.33 -2.22
C VAL A 337 32.10 0.00 -0.96
N VAL A 338 30.89 0.57 -0.81
CA VAL A 338 30.02 0.33 0.34
C VAL A 338 29.40 -1.06 0.25
N ILE A 339 28.91 -1.45 -0.93
CA ILE A 339 28.29 -2.77 -1.15
C ILE A 339 29.28 -3.91 -0.90
N LYS A 340 30.51 -3.79 -1.43
CA LYS A 340 31.58 -4.77 -1.22
C LYS A 340 31.92 -4.92 0.26
N ALA A 341 31.97 -3.80 0.98
CA ALA A 341 32.20 -3.78 2.42
C ALA A 341 31.08 -4.52 3.18
N MET A 342 29.81 -4.30 2.83
CA MET A 342 28.68 -5.02 3.43
C MET A 342 28.74 -6.53 3.17
N TYR A 343 29.06 -6.97 1.94
CA TYR A 343 29.25 -8.40 1.66
C TYR A 343 30.46 -8.99 2.40
N LYS A 344 31.55 -8.24 2.54
CA LYS A 344 32.71 -8.66 3.33
C LYS A 344 32.33 -8.85 4.79
N ALA A 345 31.49 -7.98 5.36
CA ALA A 345 30.97 -8.15 6.72
C ALA A 345 30.13 -9.44 6.85
N LEU A 346 29.24 -9.72 5.90
CA LEU A 346 28.47 -10.98 5.88
C LEU A 346 29.37 -12.21 5.75
N SER A 347 30.41 -12.14 4.92
CA SER A 347 31.40 -13.22 4.78
C SER A 347 32.18 -13.45 6.08
N ASN A 348 32.58 -12.37 6.78
CA ASN A 348 33.21 -12.48 8.10
C ASN A 348 32.30 -13.13 9.15
N MET A 349 30.98 -12.98 8.98
CA MET A 349 29.98 -13.65 9.82
C MET A 349 29.72 -15.11 9.43
N GLY A 350 30.40 -15.63 8.38
CA GLY A 350 30.27 -17.01 7.93
C GLY A 350 29.21 -17.25 6.87
N PHE A 351 28.56 -16.21 6.31
CA PHE A 351 27.57 -16.40 5.26
C PHE A 351 28.25 -16.78 3.93
N THR A 352 27.83 -17.91 3.37
CA THR A 352 28.31 -18.46 2.09
C THR A 352 27.19 -18.67 1.09
N GLN A 353 25.98 -19.01 1.54
CA GLN A 353 24.82 -19.23 0.68
C GLN A 353 23.51 -19.05 1.48
N GLY A 354 22.41 -18.75 0.78
CA GLY A 354 21.08 -18.69 1.38
C GLY A 354 20.09 -17.85 0.57
N ASN A 355 18.95 -17.56 1.18
CA ASN A 355 17.94 -16.65 0.61
C ASN A 355 18.22 -15.21 1.06
N ILE A 356 18.46 -14.31 0.10
CA ILE A 356 18.79 -12.90 0.32
C ILE A 356 17.62 -12.01 -0.13
N LEU A 357 17.15 -11.12 0.76
CA LEU A 357 16.16 -10.09 0.44
C LEU A 357 16.82 -8.73 0.24
N GLU A 358 16.48 -8.07 -0.87
CA GLU A 358 16.76 -6.65 -1.11
C GLU A 358 15.42 -5.90 -1.32
N PRO A 359 14.88 -5.21 -0.29
CA PRO A 359 13.50 -4.70 -0.31
C PRO A 359 13.28 -3.41 -1.12
N SER A 360 14.35 -2.83 -1.65
CA SER A 360 14.37 -1.61 -2.48
C SER A 360 15.61 -1.66 -3.40
N CYS A 361 15.57 -2.55 -4.40
CA CYS A 361 16.77 -2.96 -5.11
C CYS A 361 17.25 -2.00 -6.21
N GLY A 362 16.42 -1.04 -6.64
CA GLY A 362 16.68 -0.25 -7.84
C GLY A 362 16.98 -1.15 -9.04
N ILE A 363 18.03 -0.83 -9.79
CA ILE A 363 18.51 -1.71 -10.88
C ILE A 363 19.26 -2.96 -10.39
N GLY A 364 19.43 -3.15 -9.07
CA GLY A 364 20.02 -4.34 -8.44
C GLY A 364 21.54 -4.32 -8.24
N ASN A 365 22.17 -3.18 -7.90
CA ASN A 365 23.63 -3.11 -7.71
C ASN A 365 24.16 -4.08 -6.65
N PHE A 366 23.39 -4.39 -5.60
CA PHE A 366 23.78 -5.42 -4.63
C PHE A 366 23.81 -6.81 -5.27
N MET A 367 22.88 -7.13 -6.18
CA MET A 367 22.91 -8.39 -6.93
C MET A 367 24.15 -8.50 -7.83
N GLY A 368 24.53 -7.41 -8.51
CA GLY A 368 25.67 -7.39 -9.42
C GLY A 368 27.04 -7.35 -8.77
N LEU A 369 27.12 -7.00 -7.49
CA LEU A 369 28.35 -6.98 -6.70
C LEU A 369 28.46 -8.14 -5.71
N MET A 370 27.52 -9.10 -5.76
CA MET A 370 27.60 -10.32 -4.97
C MET A 370 28.92 -11.04 -5.28
N PRO A 371 29.70 -11.45 -4.27
CA PRO A 371 30.95 -12.16 -4.49
C PRO A 371 30.70 -13.58 -5.00
N GLU A 372 31.66 -14.12 -5.76
CA GLU A 372 31.59 -15.48 -6.30
C GLU A 372 31.39 -16.54 -5.21
N SER A 373 31.97 -16.33 -4.02
CA SER A 373 31.79 -17.22 -2.87
C SER A 373 30.35 -17.28 -2.35
N MET A 374 29.46 -16.41 -2.83
CA MET A 374 28.02 -16.36 -2.49
C MET A 374 27.11 -16.62 -3.70
N SER A 375 27.65 -17.05 -4.85
CA SER A 375 26.89 -17.17 -6.10
C SER A 375 25.75 -18.18 -6.08
N ASP A 376 25.79 -19.14 -5.15
CA ASP A 376 24.74 -20.15 -4.96
C ASP A 376 23.54 -19.63 -4.16
N SER A 377 23.59 -18.36 -3.71
CA SER A 377 22.48 -17.69 -3.05
C SER A 377 21.33 -17.36 -3.99
N LYS A 378 20.10 -17.40 -3.47
CA LYS A 378 18.90 -16.91 -4.18
C LYS A 378 18.59 -15.48 -3.74
N MET A 379 18.59 -14.57 -4.70
CA MET A 379 18.30 -13.15 -4.49
C MET A 379 16.85 -12.81 -4.83
N TYR A 380 16.21 -12.06 -3.93
CA TYR A 380 14.84 -11.59 -4.03
C TYR A 380 14.83 -10.06 -3.89
N GLY A 381 14.58 -9.36 -4.99
CA GLY A 381 14.46 -7.91 -5.05
C GLY A 381 13.00 -7.46 -5.00
N VAL A 382 12.75 -6.32 -4.36
CA VAL A 382 11.51 -5.55 -4.51
C VAL A 382 11.91 -4.14 -4.94
N GLU A 383 11.23 -3.60 -5.95
CA GLU A 383 11.45 -2.24 -6.45
C GLU A 383 10.13 -1.60 -6.80
N ILE A 384 9.94 -0.32 -6.44
CA ILE A 384 8.69 0.40 -6.68
C ILE A 384 8.67 1.06 -8.06
N ASP A 385 9.82 1.52 -8.56
CA ASP A 385 9.93 2.17 -9.85
C ASP A 385 9.96 1.13 -11.00
N SER A 386 9.07 1.33 -11.98
CA SER A 386 8.84 0.35 -13.03
C SER A 386 10.04 0.17 -13.95
N ILE A 387 10.71 1.25 -14.34
CA ILE A 387 11.86 1.19 -15.27
C ILE A 387 13.03 0.48 -14.59
N THR A 388 13.38 0.89 -13.37
CA THR A 388 14.49 0.31 -12.62
C THR A 388 14.27 -1.17 -12.32
N GLY A 389 13.06 -1.55 -11.90
CA GLY A 389 12.72 -2.94 -11.65
C GLY A 389 12.78 -3.83 -12.91
N ARG A 390 12.32 -3.32 -14.06
CA ARG A 390 12.41 -4.06 -15.35
C ARG A 390 13.86 -4.16 -15.85
N ILE A 391 14.67 -3.12 -15.65
CA ILE A 391 16.12 -3.18 -15.90
C ILE A 391 16.77 -4.23 -15.00
N ALA A 392 16.45 -4.26 -13.70
CA ALA A 392 16.98 -5.26 -12.76
C ALA A 392 16.63 -6.69 -13.20
N GLN A 393 15.40 -6.93 -13.67
CA GLN A 393 14.98 -8.23 -14.21
C GLN A 393 15.84 -8.66 -15.41
N GLN A 394 16.18 -7.74 -16.31
CA GLN A 394 17.04 -8.02 -17.48
C GLN A 394 18.53 -8.21 -17.10
N LEU A 395 19.01 -7.51 -16.08
CA LEU A 395 20.37 -7.65 -15.56
C LEU A 395 20.55 -8.96 -14.76
N TYR A 396 19.56 -9.34 -13.96
CA TYR A 396 19.65 -10.46 -13.02
C TYR A 396 18.63 -11.54 -13.32
N GLN A 397 18.76 -12.12 -14.52
CA GLN A 397 17.76 -13.01 -15.11
C GLN A 397 17.50 -14.28 -14.29
N LYS A 398 18.42 -14.68 -13.40
CA LYS A 398 18.27 -15.83 -12.50
C LYS A 398 17.62 -15.46 -11.16
N ASN A 399 17.51 -14.18 -10.83
CA ASN A 399 16.99 -13.68 -9.57
C ASN A 399 15.50 -13.33 -9.71
N SER A 400 14.80 -13.22 -8.57
CA SER A 400 13.40 -12.79 -8.54
C SER A 400 13.33 -11.30 -8.22
N VAL A 401 12.70 -10.49 -9.07
CA VAL A 401 12.54 -9.04 -8.82
C VAL A 401 11.08 -8.66 -8.99
N ALA A 402 10.43 -8.28 -7.89
CA ALA A 402 9.04 -7.83 -7.88
C ALA A 402 8.96 -6.31 -8.06
N ILE A 403 8.18 -5.87 -9.04
CA ILE A 403 7.97 -4.45 -9.35
C ILE A 403 6.70 -3.98 -8.64
N GLN A 404 6.83 -3.55 -7.39
CA GLN A 404 5.74 -3.09 -6.53
C GLN A 404 6.28 -2.38 -5.28
N GLY A 405 5.44 -1.58 -4.63
CA GLY A 405 5.76 -1.01 -3.32
C GLY A 405 6.03 -2.08 -2.26
N TYR A 406 7.07 -1.89 -1.44
CA TYR A 406 7.44 -2.85 -0.40
C TYR A 406 6.30 -3.07 0.59
N GLU A 407 5.45 -2.07 0.83
CA GLU A 407 4.24 -2.16 1.65
C GLU A 407 3.21 -3.15 1.15
N ASN A 408 3.11 -3.31 -0.17
CA ASN A 408 2.20 -4.25 -0.82
C ASN A 408 2.82 -5.64 -1.01
N SER A 409 4.12 -5.81 -0.69
CA SER A 409 4.78 -7.10 -0.85
C SER A 409 4.29 -8.15 0.14
N GLU A 410 3.85 -9.30 -0.39
CA GLU A 410 3.41 -10.48 0.35
C GLU A 410 4.54 -11.52 0.48
N LEU A 411 5.68 -11.11 1.04
CA LEU A 411 6.80 -12.02 1.27
C LEU A 411 6.55 -12.93 2.49
N PRO A 412 6.99 -14.21 2.47
CA PRO A 412 6.86 -15.10 3.62
C PRO A 412 7.67 -14.61 4.83
N ASP A 413 7.09 -14.74 6.02
CA ASP A 413 7.79 -14.45 7.27
C ASP A 413 8.84 -15.55 7.57
N SER A 414 9.96 -15.16 8.18
CA SER A 414 11.06 -16.05 8.56
C SER A 414 11.59 -16.95 7.42
N PHE A 415 11.77 -16.35 6.24
CA PHE A 415 12.23 -17.04 5.03
C PHE A 415 13.65 -16.65 4.58
N PHE A 416 14.09 -15.43 4.88
CA PHE A 416 15.37 -14.93 4.41
C PHE A 416 16.47 -15.13 5.46
N ASP A 417 17.63 -15.61 5.02
CA ASP A 417 18.84 -15.72 5.85
C ASP A 417 19.48 -14.35 6.05
N VAL A 418 19.48 -13.54 4.97
CA VAL A 418 20.03 -12.19 4.94
C VAL A 418 19.02 -11.25 4.31
N ALA A 419 18.88 -10.06 4.87
CA ALA A 419 18.35 -8.92 4.13
C ALA A 419 19.44 -7.86 3.99
N ILE A 420 19.70 -7.41 2.76
CA ILE A 420 20.77 -6.46 2.45
C ILE A 420 20.21 -5.37 1.53
N GLY A 421 20.66 -4.13 1.68
CA GLY A 421 20.25 -3.07 0.76
C GLY A 421 20.40 -1.66 1.31
N ASN A 422 19.92 -0.70 0.52
CA ASN A 422 19.81 0.69 0.91
C ASN A 422 18.32 1.07 0.99
N VAL A 423 17.84 1.39 2.18
CA VAL A 423 16.42 1.71 2.38
C VAL A 423 16.14 3.16 1.99
N PRO A 424 14.95 3.50 1.47
CA PRO A 424 14.62 4.88 1.12
C PRO A 424 14.68 5.83 2.33
N PHE A 425 15.23 7.03 2.13
CA PHE A 425 15.34 8.06 3.17
C PHE A 425 14.20 9.08 3.01
N GLY A 426 13.60 9.48 4.13
CA GLY A 426 12.54 10.48 4.12
C GLY A 426 11.75 10.55 5.43
N ASP A 427 11.00 11.63 5.56
CA ASP A 427 10.12 11.92 6.70
C ASP A 427 8.64 11.73 6.36
N PHE A 428 8.34 10.73 5.53
CA PHE A 428 6.98 10.32 5.19
C PHE A 428 6.72 8.89 5.67
N LYS A 429 5.45 8.47 5.61
CA LYS A 429 4.98 7.18 6.14
C LYS A 429 4.27 6.39 5.07
N LEU A 430 4.34 5.07 5.17
CA LEU A 430 3.59 4.16 4.32
C LEU A 430 2.34 3.65 5.05
N LEU A 431 1.31 3.33 4.28
CA LEU A 431 0.09 2.73 4.78
C LEU A 431 0.21 1.20 4.71
N ASP A 432 0.47 0.58 5.85
CA ASP A 432 0.45 -0.87 6.02
C ASP A 432 -0.23 -1.21 7.35
N LYS A 433 -1.42 -1.82 7.27
CA LYS A 433 -2.29 -2.10 8.43
C LYS A 433 -1.56 -2.80 9.58
N LYS A 434 -0.58 -3.67 9.28
CA LYS A 434 0.16 -4.42 10.32
C LYS A 434 1.06 -3.50 11.16
N TYR A 435 1.61 -2.44 10.56
CA TYR A 435 2.60 -1.56 11.19
C TYR A 435 2.09 -0.14 11.48
N ASN A 436 0.94 0.27 10.93
CA ASN A 436 0.37 1.62 11.09
C ASN A 436 0.29 2.10 12.55
N LYS A 437 0.00 1.19 13.49
CA LYS A 437 -0.05 1.49 14.94
C LYS A 437 1.27 2.04 15.52
N HIS A 438 2.39 1.78 14.86
CA HIS A 438 3.72 2.21 15.31
C HIS A 438 4.13 3.57 14.73
N ASN A 439 3.44 4.06 13.69
CA ASN A 439 3.66 5.37 13.10
C ASN A 439 5.11 5.58 12.61
N PHE A 440 5.70 4.55 12.00
CA PHE A 440 7.07 4.57 11.50
C PHE A 440 7.24 5.51 10.30
N LEU A 441 8.38 6.20 10.25
CA LEU A 441 8.85 6.83 9.01
C LEU A 441 9.30 5.76 8.02
N ILE A 442 9.42 6.12 6.75
CA ILE A 442 9.76 5.19 5.66
C ILE A 442 10.98 4.31 5.98
N HIS A 443 12.09 4.91 6.43
CA HIS A 443 13.31 4.18 6.73
C HIS A 443 13.16 3.23 7.94
N ASP A 444 12.36 3.61 8.93
CA ASP A 444 12.04 2.76 10.09
C ASP A 444 11.13 1.59 9.73
N TYR A 445 10.17 1.85 8.84
CA TYR A 445 9.21 0.87 8.37
C TYR A 445 9.92 -0.30 7.67
N PHE A 446 10.95 -0.01 6.87
CA PHE A 446 11.74 -1.04 6.19
C PHE A 446 12.42 -1.99 7.18
N PHE A 447 12.97 -1.50 8.28
CA PHE A 447 13.47 -2.37 9.36
C PHE A 447 12.35 -3.19 9.99
N ALA A 448 11.23 -2.55 10.33
CA ALA A 448 10.13 -3.22 11.02
C ALA A 448 9.54 -4.38 10.20
N LYS A 449 9.27 -4.16 8.91
CA LYS A 449 8.76 -5.21 8.03
C LYS A 449 9.81 -6.27 7.75
N THR A 450 11.06 -5.90 7.49
CA THR A 450 12.14 -6.85 7.20
C THR A 450 12.44 -7.78 8.38
N LEU A 451 12.35 -7.29 9.62
CA LEU A 451 12.51 -8.13 10.82
C LEU A 451 11.50 -9.29 10.88
N ASP A 452 10.31 -9.14 10.31
CA ASP A 452 9.36 -10.24 10.21
C ASP A 452 9.75 -11.25 9.12
N LYS A 453 10.42 -10.78 8.05
CA LYS A 453 10.81 -11.58 6.87
C LYS A 453 12.07 -12.40 7.07
N VAL A 454 13.05 -11.88 7.79
CA VAL A 454 14.30 -12.59 8.10
C VAL A 454 14.04 -13.70 9.14
N ARG A 455 14.71 -14.85 9.04
CA ARG A 455 14.57 -15.94 10.03
C ARG A 455 15.30 -15.61 11.34
N PRO A 456 14.93 -16.21 12.48
CA PRO A 456 15.78 -16.16 13.68
C PRO A 456 17.23 -16.56 13.38
N GLY A 457 18.18 -15.80 13.95
CA GLY A 457 19.62 -15.93 13.66
C GLY A 457 20.07 -15.30 12.34
N GLY A 458 19.15 -14.99 11.43
CA GLY A 458 19.43 -14.28 10.18
C GLY A 458 19.80 -12.81 10.41
N VAL A 459 20.43 -12.19 9.41
CA VAL A 459 21.03 -10.86 9.51
C VAL A 459 20.37 -9.84 8.59
N ILE A 460 20.14 -8.64 9.10
CA ILE A 460 19.78 -7.45 8.31
C ILE A 460 21.02 -6.56 8.24
N ALA A 461 21.47 -6.23 7.03
CA ALA A 461 22.55 -5.30 6.74
C ALA A 461 22.01 -4.16 5.86
N PHE A 462 21.53 -3.08 6.48
CA PHE A 462 20.88 -1.99 5.77
C PHE A 462 21.63 -0.67 5.90
N ILE A 463 21.69 0.05 4.79
CA ILE A 463 22.03 1.48 4.79
C ILE A 463 20.75 2.26 5.08
N THR A 464 20.81 3.20 6.02
CA THR A 464 19.70 4.06 6.44
C THR A 464 20.19 5.48 6.72
N SER A 465 19.29 6.45 6.86
CA SER A 465 19.67 7.80 7.26
C SER A 465 20.15 7.81 8.72
N SER A 466 21.02 8.76 9.07
CA SER A 466 21.42 8.95 10.48
C SER A 466 20.24 9.19 11.42
N GLY A 467 19.10 9.65 10.86
CA GLY A 467 17.84 9.83 11.57
C GLY A 467 17.40 8.59 12.34
N THR A 468 17.56 7.38 11.79
CA THR A 468 17.22 6.11 12.47
C THR A 468 17.92 5.99 13.83
N MET A 469 19.22 6.31 13.88
CA MET A 469 20.05 6.18 15.06
C MET A 469 20.00 7.41 15.97
N ASP A 470 19.98 8.62 15.41
CA ASP A 470 20.18 9.86 16.15
C ASP A 470 18.87 10.54 16.60
N LYS A 471 17.70 10.12 16.09
CA LYS A 471 16.43 10.76 16.48
C LYS A 471 16.23 10.72 18.01
N ARG A 472 15.76 11.83 18.57
CA ARG A 472 15.57 12.01 20.03
C ARG A 472 14.74 10.92 20.69
N THR A 473 13.69 10.47 20.00
CA THR A 473 12.81 9.41 20.48
C THR A 473 13.45 8.04 20.31
N SER A 474 13.48 7.23 21.36
CA SER A 474 14.01 5.85 21.30
C SER A 474 13.01 4.83 20.76
N LYS A 475 11.78 5.22 20.39
CA LYS A 475 10.69 4.29 20.03
C LYS A 475 11.08 3.22 19.00
N VAL A 476 11.64 3.62 17.86
CA VAL A 476 12.05 2.65 16.82
C VAL A 476 13.26 1.83 17.25
N ARG A 477 14.25 2.46 17.90
CA ARG A 477 15.45 1.74 18.38
C ARG A 477 15.09 0.67 19.40
N ARG A 478 14.15 0.97 20.31
CA ARG A 478 13.57 -0.02 21.23
C ARG A 478 12.82 -1.11 20.46
N TYR A 479 11.99 -0.75 19.49
CA TYR A 479 11.27 -1.74 18.66
C TYR A 479 12.23 -2.74 17.98
N ILE A 480 13.33 -2.23 17.42
CA ILE A 480 14.40 -3.02 16.80
C ILE A 480 15.11 -3.86 17.87
N ALA A 481 15.59 -3.25 18.97
CA ALA A 481 16.34 -3.93 20.03
C ALA A 481 15.57 -5.06 20.72
N GLN A 482 14.24 -4.93 20.81
CA GLN A 482 13.36 -5.99 21.30
C GLN A 482 13.42 -7.25 20.42
N ARG A 483 13.68 -7.11 19.11
CA ARG A 483 13.57 -8.18 18.10
C ARG A 483 14.92 -8.63 17.54
N ALA A 484 15.94 -7.78 17.63
CA ALA A 484 17.26 -8.04 17.08
C ALA A 484 18.36 -7.52 18.01
N ASP A 485 19.52 -8.16 17.94
CA ASP A 485 20.77 -7.65 18.47
C ASP A 485 21.40 -6.70 17.44
N LEU A 486 21.90 -5.55 17.90
CA LEU A 486 22.77 -4.70 17.08
C LEU A 486 24.17 -5.29 17.14
N ILE A 487 24.60 -5.93 16.05
CA ILE A 487 25.94 -6.53 15.93
C ILE A 487 26.98 -5.44 15.71
N GLY A 488 26.63 -4.44 14.92
CA GLY A 488 27.44 -3.27 14.68
C GLY A 488 26.69 -2.25 13.83
N ALA A 489 27.09 -1.00 13.95
CA ALA A 489 26.69 0.08 13.04
C ALA A 489 27.94 0.82 12.57
N VAL A 490 27.93 1.34 11.34
CA VAL A 490 29.02 2.12 10.75
C VAL A 490 28.45 3.43 10.21
N ARG A 491 28.96 4.57 10.66
CA ARG A 491 28.54 5.90 10.19
C ARG A 491 29.39 6.33 9.01
N LEU A 492 28.75 6.57 7.88
CA LEU A 492 29.39 6.97 6.62
C LEU A 492 29.58 8.49 6.53
N PRO A 493 30.62 8.96 5.82
CA PRO A 493 30.80 10.37 5.58
C PRO A 493 29.71 10.91 4.65
N ASN A 494 29.37 12.18 4.82
CA ASN A 494 28.27 12.84 4.14
C ASN A 494 28.42 12.87 2.61
N ASN A 495 29.65 12.82 2.10
CA ASN A 495 29.93 12.83 0.67
C ASN A 495 29.87 11.44 0.01
N THR A 496 29.55 10.38 0.76
CA THR A 496 29.54 8.99 0.25
C THR A 496 28.67 8.84 -1.00
N PHE A 497 27.52 9.52 -1.02
CA PHE A 497 26.58 9.47 -2.14
C PHE A 497 26.75 10.62 -3.13
N LYS A 498 27.63 11.60 -2.86
CA LYS A 498 27.74 12.84 -3.66
C LYS A 498 28.07 12.60 -5.14
N LYS A 499 29.01 11.69 -5.44
CA LYS A 499 29.45 11.43 -6.83
C LYS A 499 28.36 10.75 -7.69
N ASN A 500 27.61 9.82 -7.09
CA ASN A 500 26.57 9.07 -7.78
C ASN A 500 25.24 9.82 -7.83
N ALA A 501 24.84 10.33 -6.67
CA ALA A 501 23.49 10.77 -6.34
C ALA A 501 23.38 12.29 -6.14
N GLY A 502 24.52 13.01 -6.10
CA GLY A 502 24.53 14.47 -5.96
C GLY A 502 24.12 14.99 -4.57
N THR A 503 23.95 14.10 -3.59
CA THR A 503 23.49 14.45 -2.24
C THR A 503 24.62 14.36 -1.21
N GLU A 504 24.60 15.28 -0.25
CA GLU A 504 25.50 15.29 0.92
C GLU A 504 24.69 14.97 2.17
N VAL A 505 24.61 13.69 2.54
CA VAL A 505 23.82 13.21 3.68
C VAL A 505 24.64 12.23 4.51
N THR A 506 24.61 12.39 5.82
CA THR A 506 25.19 11.39 6.74
C THR A 506 24.25 10.19 6.78
N ALA A 507 24.79 9.00 6.56
CA ALA A 507 24.06 7.74 6.55
C ALA A 507 24.77 6.71 7.43
N ASP A 508 24.03 5.72 7.90
CA ASP A 508 24.55 4.65 8.74
C ASP A 508 24.30 3.30 8.06
N ILE A 509 25.25 2.36 8.18
CA ILE A 509 25.05 0.94 7.89
C ILE A 509 24.76 0.24 9.20
N LEU A 510 23.62 -0.44 9.32
CA LEU A 510 23.25 -1.20 10.52
C LEU A 510 23.29 -2.70 10.21
N PHE A 511 24.00 -3.44 11.05
CA PHE A 511 24.04 -4.90 11.07
C PHE A 511 23.26 -5.41 12.27
N LEU A 512 22.12 -6.05 12.03
CA LEU A 512 21.20 -6.56 13.04
C LEU A 512 21.07 -8.06 12.91
N GLN A 513 21.14 -8.80 14.03
CA GLN A 513 20.83 -10.24 14.05
C GLN A 513 19.47 -10.47 14.68
N LYS A 514 18.56 -11.14 13.98
CA LYS A 514 17.22 -11.41 14.50
C LYS A 514 17.27 -12.40 15.68
N ARG A 515 16.64 -12.05 16.80
CA ARG A 515 16.50 -12.91 17.97
C ARG A 515 15.46 -14.00 17.71
N GLU A 516 15.61 -15.14 18.39
CA GLU A 516 14.56 -16.16 18.46
C GLU A 516 13.31 -15.69 19.22
N ARG A 517 13.52 -14.87 20.25
CA ARG A 517 12.46 -14.38 21.14
C ARG A 517 12.63 -12.90 21.39
N MET A 518 11.50 -12.22 21.57
CA MET A 518 11.52 -10.82 21.96
C MET A 518 12.07 -10.65 23.38
N THR A 519 12.78 -9.56 23.62
CA THR A 519 13.31 -9.17 24.93
C THR A 519 12.77 -7.81 25.35
N ASP A 520 12.54 -7.61 26.64
CA ASP A 520 12.22 -6.30 27.21
C ASP A 520 13.45 -5.58 27.80
N ILE A 521 14.59 -6.26 27.84
CA ILE A 521 15.86 -5.69 28.30
C ILE A 521 16.46 -4.85 27.18
N MET A 522 16.53 -3.54 27.39
CA MET A 522 16.99 -2.61 26.38
C MET A 522 18.49 -2.32 26.52
N PRO A 523 19.29 -2.48 25.45
CA PRO A 523 20.71 -2.16 25.45
C PRO A 523 20.94 -0.65 25.38
N GLU A 524 22.13 -0.19 25.74
CA GLU A 524 22.42 1.25 25.85
C GLU A 524 22.36 2.01 24.52
N TRP A 525 22.59 1.34 23.39
CA TRP A 525 22.53 1.97 22.06
C TRP A 525 21.15 2.51 21.68
N VAL A 526 20.07 2.11 22.38
CA VAL A 526 18.74 2.68 22.12
C VAL A 526 18.64 4.15 22.56
N GLU A 527 19.59 4.63 23.35
CA GLU A 527 19.64 5.99 23.85
C GLU A 527 20.54 6.89 23.01
N VAL A 528 20.30 8.19 23.13
CA VAL A 528 21.16 9.25 22.56
C VAL A 528 21.85 9.98 23.71
N ALA A 529 23.04 10.50 23.46
CA ALA A 529 23.75 11.36 24.38
C ALA A 529 24.23 12.63 23.68
N GLU A 530 24.53 13.65 24.47
CA GLU A 530 25.01 14.93 23.99
C GLU A 530 26.48 14.82 23.57
N HIS A 531 26.76 15.22 22.33
CA HIS A 531 28.10 15.39 21.79
C HIS A 531 28.71 16.70 22.31
N GLU A 532 30.03 16.87 22.21
CA GLU A 532 30.74 18.08 22.67
C GLU A 532 30.25 19.39 21.99
N THR A 533 29.60 19.29 20.84
CA THR A 533 28.96 20.41 20.14
C THR A 533 27.59 20.80 20.70
N GLY A 534 27.03 20.03 21.64
CA GLY A 534 25.66 20.21 22.16
C GLY A 534 24.57 19.51 21.34
N GLN A 535 24.93 18.90 20.21
CA GLN A 535 24.02 18.09 19.39
C GLN A 535 23.88 16.68 19.97
N PHE A 536 22.77 15.99 19.69
CA PHE A 536 22.54 14.64 20.19
C PHE A 536 22.88 13.59 19.15
N VAL A 537 23.66 12.59 19.57
CA VAL A 537 24.12 11.48 18.73
C VAL A 537 23.74 10.18 19.43
N ASN A 538 23.50 9.13 18.64
CA ASN A 538 23.32 7.81 19.21
C ASN A 538 24.50 7.41 20.09
N LYS A 539 24.21 6.87 21.28
CA LYS A 539 25.25 6.48 22.24
C LYS A 539 26.24 5.46 21.66
N TYR A 540 25.81 4.57 20.77
CA TYR A 540 26.68 3.61 20.10
C TYR A 540 27.87 4.28 19.40
N PHE A 541 27.65 5.36 18.65
CA PHE A 541 28.73 6.03 17.90
C PHE A 541 29.68 6.83 18.80
N LEU A 542 29.19 7.29 19.96
CA LEU A 542 30.04 7.93 20.95
C LEU A 542 30.93 6.92 21.67
N ASP A 543 30.39 5.73 21.95
CA ASP A 543 31.12 4.64 22.61
C ASP A 543 32.06 3.87 21.65
N ASN A 544 31.83 3.96 20.33
CA ASN A 544 32.59 3.28 19.28
C ASN A 544 33.04 4.27 18.20
N PRO A 545 33.99 5.19 18.49
CA PRO A 545 34.43 6.22 17.54
C PRO A 545 35.12 5.65 16.30
N ASP A 546 35.69 4.45 16.38
CA ASP A 546 36.25 3.69 15.26
C ASP A 546 35.20 3.25 14.23
N MET A 547 33.91 3.31 14.59
CA MET A 547 32.79 3.03 13.70
C MET A 547 32.27 4.29 12.96
N VAL A 548 32.94 5.42 13.10
CA VAL A 548 32.63 6.68 12.41
C VAL A 548 33.68 6.93 11.33
N MET A 549 33.27 6.84 10.06
CA MET A 549 34.15 6.89 8.88
C MET A 549 34.44 8.34 8.46
N GLY A 550 34.90 9.15 9.41
CA GLY A 550 35.08 10.58 9.25
C GLY A 550 35.12 11.32 10.59
N GLU A 551 34.91 12.63 10.54
CA GLU A 551 34.90 13.50 11.72
C GLU A 551 33.51 14.09 11.92
N LEU A 552 32.98 14.02 13.15
CA LEU A 552 31.68 14.63 13.48
C LEU A 552 31.84 16.15 13.63
N LYS A 553 31.24 16.92 12.73
CA LYS A 553 31.25 18.39 12.78
C LYS A 553 29.86 18.98 12.71
N GLU A 554 29.70 20.12 13.37
CA GLU A 554 28.48 20.91 13.26
C GLU A 554 28.51 21.73 11.97
N VAL A 555 27.46 21.58 11.17
CA VAL A 555 27.23 22.36 9.95
C VAL A 555 25.86 23.03 10.01
N SER A 556 25.69 24.12 9.26
CA SER A 556 24.40 24.78 9.15
C SER A 556 23.48 23.97 8.23
N GLY A 557 22.44 23.36 8.80
CA GLY A 557 21.38 22.67 8.06
C GLY A 557 20.15 23.55 7.78
N PRO A 558 19.20 23.08 6.95
CA PRO A 558 17.97 23.80 6.62
C PRO A 558 17.08 24.12 7.84
N PHE A 559 17.22 23.35 8.92
CA PHE A 559 16.42 23.48 10.15
C PHE A 559 17.25 23.93 11.36
N GLY A 560 18.46 24.44 11.13
CA GLY A 560 19.41 24.85 12.17
C GLY A 560 20.71 24.03 12.15
N PRO A 561 21.58 24.23 13.15
CA PRO A 561 22.84 23.49 13.25
C PRO A 561 22.56 21.99 13.36
N THR A 562 23.23 21.21 12.54
CA THR A 562 23.12 19.75 12.49
C THR A 562 24.51 19.13 12.52
N LEU A 563 24.64 17.96 13.13
CA LEU A 563 25.89 17.22 13.13
C LEU A 563 25.99 16.39 11.85
N THR A 564 27.13 16.46 11.17
CA THR A 564 27.43 15.69 9.97
C THR A 564 28.74 14.94 10.16
N CYS A 565 28.91 13.82 9.47
CA CYS A 565 30.18 13.12 9.38
C CYS A 565 30.95 13.65 8.15
N GLU A 566 31.99 14.44 8.35
CA GLU A 566 32.86 14.91 7.25
C GLU A 566 33.88 13.84 6.87
N PRO A 567 34.20 13.68 5.57
CA PRO A 567 35.19 12.70 5.13
C PRO A 567 36.58 12.98 5.70
N ASN A 568 37.30 11.91 6.05
CA ASN A 568 38.73 12.00 6.32
C ASN A 568 39.50 12.15 5.00
N GLU A 569 40.35 13.18 4.88
CA GLU A 569 41.16 13.42 3.66
C GLU A 569 42.39 12.51 3.56
N ASP A 570 42.87 11.97 4.69
CA ASP A 570 44.11 11.20 4.78
C ASP A 570 43.91 9.69 4.54
N ILE A 571 42.71 9.17 4.77
CA ILE A 571 42.40 7.73 4.70
C ILE A 571 41.20 7.48 3.78
N SER A 572 41.36 6.58 2.81
CA SER A 572 40.28 6.28 1.88
C SER A 572 39.07 5.64 2.59
N LEU A 573 37.85 5.87 2.07
CA LEU A 573 36.64 5.24 2.62
C LEU A 573 36.74 3.70 2.63
N ALA A 574 37.39 3.11 1.62
CA ALA A 574 37.59 1.67 1.54
C ALA A 574 38.41 1.13 2.72
N GLU A 575 39.53 1.80 3.05
CA GLU A 575 40.39 1.41 4.17
C GLU A 575 39.69 1.60 5.53
N GLN A 576 38.93 2.68 5.69
CA GLN A 576 38.16 2.92 6.91
C GLN A 576 37.09 1.84 7.11
N LEU A 577 36.31 1.52 6.06
CA LEU A 577 35.30 0.47 6.09
C LEU A 577 35.91 -0.90 6.39
N ASP A 578 37.05 -1.20 5.76
CA ASP A 578 37.77 -2.45 6.02
C ASP A 578 38.18 -2.59 7.48
N GLY A 579 38.61 -1.49 8.13
CA GLY A 579 38.89 -1.45 9.56
C GLY A 579 37.64 -1.67 10.42
N ALA A 580 36.57 -0.91 10.16
CA ALA A 580 35.33 -0.98 10.92
C ALA A 580 34.69 -2.37 10.89
N ILE A 581 34.68 -3.02 9.73
CA ILE A 581 34.05 -4.34 9.54
C ILE A 581 34.78 -5.44 10.32
N GLN A 582 36.08 -5.30 10.61
CA GLN A 582 36.79 -6.27 11.44
C GLN A 582 36.28 -6.29 12.88
N ASN A 583 35.68 -5.20 13.34
CA ASN A 583 35.14 -5.06 14.70
C ASN A 583 33.67 -5.51 14.80
N ILE A 584 33.07 -5.97 13.69
CA ILE A 584 31.71 -6.49 13.67
C ILE A 584 31.77 -8.01 13.83
N HIS A 585 31.36 -8.49 15.00
CA HIS A 585 31.43 -9.91 15.35
C HIS A 585 30.04 -10.51 15.51
N ALA A 586 29.62 -11.33 14.54
CA ALA A 586 28.49 -12.24 14.67
C ALA A 586 28.80 -13.54 13.94
N SER A 587 27.99 -14.56 14.21
CA SER A 587 27.96 -15.80 13.47
C SER A 587 26.58 -15.92 12.83
N ILE A 588 26.52 -15.96 11.50
CA ILE A 588 25.36 -16.46 10.79
C ILE A 588 25.53 -17.98 10.76
N THR A 589 25.00 -18.63 11.79
CA THR A 589 25.06 -20.09 11.87
C THR A 589 24.28 -20.67 10.68
N GLU A 590 24.95 -21.51 9.89
CA GLU A 590 24.24 -22.52 9.12
C GLU A 590 23.39 -23.32 10.11
N TYR A 591 22.14 -23.61 9.75
CA TYR A 591 21.28 -24.37 10.64
C TYR A 591 21.74 -25.83 10.63
N GLU A 592 22.75 -26.16 11.44
CA GLU A 592 23.06 -27.55 11.78
C GLU A 592 21.95 -28.06 12.71
N PHE A 593 21.23 -29.08 12.24
CA PHE A 593 20.25 -29.77 13.08
C PHE A 593 20.96 -30.51 14.21
N ASP A 594 20.35 -30.51 15.40
CA ASP A 594 20.78 -31.36 16.51
C ASP A 594 20.88 -32.82 16.03
N ASP A 595 22.11 -33.30 16.09
CA ASP A 595 22.65 -34.54 15.55
C ASP A 595 21.87 -35.78 16.04
N VAL A 596 20.90 -36.26 15.23
CA VAL A 596 20.33 -37.61 15.38
C VAL A 596 20.13 -38.27 14.03
N SER A 597 21.26 -38.61 13.41
CA SER A 597 21.54 -39.76 12.54
C SER A 597 22.23 -39.37 11.23
N ASN A 598 23.52 -39.73 11.16
CA ASN A 598 24.30 -39.92 9.94
C ASN A 598 23.45 -40.50 8.79
N ASP A 599 23.11 -39.65 7.83
CA ASP A 599 23.29 -39.81 6.39
C ASP A 599 23.23 -38.39 5.80
N GLU A 600 23.99 -38.09 4.75
CA GLU A 600 24.06 -36.75 4.14
C GLU A 600 22.65 -36.20 3.84
N GLU A 601 22.12 -35.32 4.71
CA GLU A 601 20.76 -34.80 4.57
C GLU A 601 20.66 -33.99 3.28
N ILE A 602 19.82 -34.45 2.34
CA ILE A 602 19.56 -33.73 1.09
C ILE A 602 18.69 -32.51 1.43
N THR A 603 19.33 -31.35 1.56
CA THR A 603 18.66 -30.05 1.74
C THR A 603 18.65 -29.25 0.46
N ILE A 604 17.54 -28.55 0.19
CA ILE A 604 17.42 -27.58 -0.90
C ILE A 604 16.93 -26.23 -0.34
N PRO A 605 17.23 -25.10 -1.01
CA PRO A 605 16.70 -23.81 -0.59
C PRO A 605 15.17 -23.82 -0.60
N ALA A 606 14.55 -23.24 0.44
CA ALA A 606 13.11 -23.28 0.61
C ALA A 606 12.36 -22.61 -0.55
N ASP A 607 11.21 -23.19 -0.90
CA ASP A 607 10.24 -22.57 -1.81
C ASP A 607 9.45 -21.50 -1.04
N PRO A 608 9.40 -20.24 -1.51
CA PRO A 608 8.64 -19.17 -0.86
C PRO A 608 7.14 -19.47 -0.75
N ASN A 609 6.58 -20.31 -1.61
CA ASN A 609 5.17 -20.69 -1.62
C ASN A 609 4.79 -21.72 -0.55
N VAL A 610 5.78 -22.41 0.02
CA VAL A 610 5.57 -23.40 1.08
C VAL A 610 5.63 -22.68 2.42
N ARG A 611 4.65 -22.84 3.31
CA ARG A 611 4.70 -22.16 4.62
C ARG A 611 5.83 -22.73 5.49
N ASN A 612 6.43 -21.92 6.35
CA ASN A 612 7.40 -22.40 7.33
C ASN A 612 6.75 -23.48 8.25
N PHE A 613 7.54 -24.48 8.64
CA PHE A 613 7.12 -25.68 9.38
C PHE A 613 5.98 -26.40 8.66
N SER A 614 6.19 -26.81 7.41
CA SER A 614 5.19 -27.53 6.62
C SER A 614 5.83 -28.51 5.65
N PHE A 615 5.15 -29.62 5.38
CA PHE A 615 5.59 -30.58 4.37
C PHE A 615 5.22 -30.11 2.96
N THR A 616 6.02 -30.47 1.97
CA THR A 616 5.74 -30.27 0.54
C THR A 616 6.26 -31.45 -0.27
N VAL A 617 5.90 -31.52 -1.55
CA VAL A 617 6.42 -32.51 -2.49
C VAL A 617 7.22 -31.80 -3.57
N VAL A 618 8.49 -32.18 -3.75
CA VAL A 618 9.38 -31.66 -4.79
C VAL A 618 9.94 -32.86 -5.56
N ASP A 619 9.74 -32.88 -6.88
CA ASP A 619 10.14 -33.98 -7.78
C ASP A 619 9.68 -35.38 -7.32
N GLY A 620 8.53 -35.42 -6.63
CA GLY A 620 7.94 -36.66 -6.10
C GLY A 620 8.44 -37.06 -4.72
N ASP A 621 9.47 -36.42 -4.17
CA ASP A 621 9.97 -36.66 -2.82
C ASP A 621 9.32 -35.71 -1.81
N VAL A 622 9.18 -36.17 -0.55
CA VAL A 622 8.62 -35.35 0.54
C VAL A 622 9.73 -34.51 1.16
N TYR A 623 9.49 -33.22 1.28
CA TYR A 623 10.36 -32.28 1.98
C TYR A 623 9.61 -31.64 3.15
N PHE A 624 10.33 -31.27 4.21
CA PHE A 624 9.83 -30.43 5.29
C PHE A 624 10.54 -29.09 5.26
N ARG A 625 9.77 -28.00 5.23
CA ARG A 625 10.32 -26.64 5.26
C ARG A 625 10.55 -26.23 6.70
N GLU A 626 11.78 -25.80 6.98
CA GLU A 626 12.16 -25.12 8.21
C GLU A 626 12.98 -23.88 7.88
N ASN A 627 12.41 -22.73 8.19
CA ASN A 627 12.88 -21.40 7.86
C ASN A 627 13.18 -21.24 6.35
N SER A 628 14.47 -21.14 6.02
CA SER A 628 15.02 -20.86 4.69
C SER A 628 15.41 -22.13 3.91
N LEU A 629 15.28 -23.30 4.53
CA LEU A 629 15.65 -24.59 3.94
C LEU A 629 14.46 -25.55 3.87
N MET A 630 14.52 -26.46 2.91
CA MET A 630 13.65 -27.62 2.80
C MET A 630 14.51 -28.88 2.86
N ARG A 631 14.26 -29.73 3.85
CA ARG A 631 14.97 -31.00 4.04
C ARG A 631 14.15 -32.13 3.46
N LYS A 632 14.78 -33.02 2.67
CA LYS A 632 14.14 -34.25 2.22
C LYS A 632 13.90 -35.16 3.43
N ILE A 633 12.67 -35.61 3.61
CA ILE A 633 12.31 -36.51 4.71
C ILE A 633 12.19 -37.93 4.16
N GLU A 634 13.05 -38.82 4.65
CA GLU A 634 12.93 -40.23 4.34
C GLU A 634 11.81 -40.87 5.16
N LEU A 635 10.74 -41.23 4.46
CA LEU A 635 9.58 -41.87 5.05
C LEU A 635 9.46 -43.28 4.47
N ASN A 636 9.01 -44.23 5.28
CA ASN A 636 8.56 -45.50 4.72
C ASN A 636 7.34 -45.26 3.81
N ALA A 637 7.12 -46.16 2.83
CA ALA A 637 6.06 -45.99 1.83
C ALA A 637 4.66 -45.73 2.43
N THR A 638 4.34 -46.25 3.61
CA THR A 638 3.03 -46.00 4.24
C THR A 638 2.94 -44.57 4.79
N ALA A 639 3.98 -44.12 5.50
CA ALA A 639 4.06 -42.77 6.05
C ALA A 639 4.13 -41.72 4.93
N GLU A 640 4.94 -41.97 3.90
CA GLU A 640 5.08 -41.08 2.74
C GLU A 640 3.73 -40.82 2.05
N ASN A 641 2.96 -41.89 1.81
CA ASN A 641 1.65 -41.75 1.18
C ASN A 641 0.61 -41.09 2.11
N ARG A 642 0.74 -41.23 3.43
CA ARG A 642 -0.09 -40.48 4.40
C ARG A 642 0.22 -38.98 4.32
N VAL A 643 1.51 -38.63 4.35
CA VAL A 643 1.97 -37.24 4.26
C VAL A 643 1.51 -36.61 2.94
N LYS A 644 1.72 -37.27 1.79
CA LYS A 644 1.27 -36.78 0.48
C LYS A 644 -0.23 -36.54 0.42
N GLY A 645 -1.04 -37.45 0.97
CA GLY A 645 -2.49 -37.27 1.01
C GLY A 645 -2.94 -36.14 1.95
N MET A 646 -2.24 -35.93 3.07
CA MET A 646 -2.51 -34.80 3.97
C MET A 646 -2.07 -33.45 3.39
N ILE A 647 -0.97 -33.41 2.63
CA ILE A 647 -0.57 -32.23 1.84
C ILE A 647 -1.70 -31.85 0.86
N GLU A 648 -2.22 -32.81 0.10
CA GLU A 648 -3.29 -32.57 -0.86
C GLU A 648 -4.59 -32.08 -0.19
N LEU A 649 -4.96 -32.68 0.95
CA LEU A 649 -6.08 -32.21 1.77
C LEU A 649 -5.87 -30.78 2.27
N ARG A 650 -4.69 -30.50 2.83
CA ARG A 650 -4.32 -29.18 3.37
C ARG A 650 -4.41 -28.11 2.30
N ASP A 651 -3.86 -28.37 1.12
CA ASP A 651 -3.82 -27.41 0.04
C ASP A 651 -5.25 -27.15 -0.48
N CYS A 652 -6.07 -28.21 -0.60
CA CYS A 652 -7.49 -28.07 -0.94
C CYS A 652 -8.28 -27.23 0.09
N VAL A 653 -8.05 -27.47 1.39
CA VAL A 653 -8.67 -26.70 2.49
C VAL A 653 -8.24 -25.24 2.45
N ARG A 654 -6.95 -24.97 2.26
CA ARG A 654 -6.43 -23.60 2.18
C ARG A 654 -7.04 -22.83 1.02
N THR A 655 -7.12 -23.43 -0.17
CA THR A 655 -7.81 -22.83 -1.33
C THR A 655 -9.29 -22.59 -1.03
N LEU A 656 -9.96 -23.50 -0.32
CA LEU A 656 -11.37 -23.31 0.05
C LEU A 656 -11.56 -22.16 1.04
N ILE A 657 -10.66 -22.00 2.01
CA ILE A 657 -10.65 -20.86 2.94
C ILE A 657 -10.46 -19.55 2.18
N GLU A 658 -9.52 -19.53 1.22
CA GLU A 658 -9.26 -18.39 0.34
C GLU A 658 -10.51 -18.02 -0.46
N TYR A 659 -11.15 -18.98 -1.15
CA TYR A 659 -12.37 -18.74 -1.91
C TYR A 659 -13.49 -18.12 -1.05
N GLN A 660 -13.62 -18.58 0.19
CA GLN A 660 -14.63 -18.04 1.11
C GLN A 660 -14.27 -16.65 1.64
N THR A 661 -12.98 -16.40 1.90
CA THR A 661 -12.47 -15.13 2.43
C THR A 661 -12.56 -14.02 1.37
N GLU A 662 -12.15 -14.32 0.15
CA GLU A 662 -12.14 -13.41 -1.01
C GLU A 662 -13.50 -13.33 -1.73
N ASN A 663 -14.53 -13.94 -1.14
CA ASN A 663 -15.92 -13.87 -1.61
C ASN A 663 -16.11 -14.34 -3.07
N TYR A 664 -15.46 -15.45 -3.45
CA TYR A 664 -15.68 -16.13 -4.74
C TYR A 664 -17.13 -16.60 -4.89
N SER A 665 -17.51 -16.97 -6.12
CA SER A 665 -18.87 -17.41 -6.43
C SER A 665 -19.25 -18.69 -5.67
N ASP A 666 -20.55 -18.84 -5.37
CA ASP A 666 -21.03 -20.03 -4.67
C ASP A 666 -20.81 -21.32 -5.48
N ASP A 667 -20.75 -21.25 -6.81
CA ASP A 667 -20.47 -22.39 -7.67
C ASP A 667 -19.01 -22.83 -7.59
N GLU A 668 -18.05 -21.90 -7.56
CA GLU A 668 -16.63 -22.20 -7.34
C GLU A 668 -16.38 -22.79 -5.96
N ILE A 669 -17.03 -22.25 -4.93
CA ILE A 669 -16.95 -22.77 -3.56
C ILE A 669 -17.52 -24.18 -3.50
N LYS A 670 -18.70 -24.44 -4.09
CA LYS A 670 -19.29 -25.79 -4.14
C LYS A 670 -18.40 -26.77 -4.89
N ALA A 671 -17.79 -26.37 -6.00
CA ALA A 671 -16.86 -27.22 -6.74
C ALA A 671 -15.64 -27.60 -5.88
N GLN A 672 -15.06 -26.63 -5.15
CA GLN A 672 -13.95 -26.89 -4.25
C GLN A 672 -14.35 -27.72 -3.03
N GLN A 673 -15.56 -27.54 -2.50
CA GLN A 673 -16.14 -28.39 -1.45
C GLN A 673 -16.34 -29.84 -1.92
N ALA A 674 -16.80 -30.04 -3.15
CA ALA A 674 -16.94 -31.37 -3.73
C ALA A 674 -15.56 -32.06 -3.91
N LYS A 675 -14.54 -31.28 -4.31
CA LYS A 675 -13.15 -31.75 -4.36
C LYS A 675 -12.65 -32.15 -2.98
N LEU A 676 -12.85 -31.30 -1.96
CA LEU A 676 -12.47 -31.59 -0.58
C LEU A 676 -13.16 -32.86 -0.05
N ASN A 677 -14.46 -33.04 -0.31
CA ASN A 677 -15.18 -34.26 0.05
C ASN A 677 -14.55 -35.50 -0.58
N THR A 678 -14.28 -35.45 -1.88
CA THR A 678 -13.69 -36.57 -2.62
C THR A 678 -12.32 -36.94 -2.08
N LEU A 679 -11.45 -35.95 -1.84
CA LEU A 679 -10.13 -36.16 -1.27
C LEU A 679 -10.20 -36.76 0.14
N TYR A 680 -11.07 -36.22 0.99
CA TYR A 680 -11.24 -36.69 2.36
C TYR A 680 -11.76 -38.13 2.40
N ASP A 681 -12.79 -38.46 1.61
CA ASP A 681 -13.37 -39.81 1.59
C ASP A 681 -12.37 -40.84 1.07
N ASN A 682 -11.60 -40.50 0.03
CA ASN A 682 -10.55 -41.35 -0.48
C ASN A 682 -9.41 -41.55 0.54
N TYR A 683 -9.01 -40.48 1.21
CA TYR A 683 -7.94 -40.51 2.22
C TYR A 683 -8.33 -41.37 3.42
N THR A 684 -9.50 -41.09 4.02
CA THR A 684 -9.98 -41.78 5.22
C THR A 684 -10.28 -43.25 4.98
N LYS A 685 -10.79 -43.60 3.79
CA LYS A 685 -10.97 -45.00 3.38
C LYS A 685 -9.66 -45.80 3.38
N LYS A 686 -8.53 -45.16 3.04
CA LYS A 686 -7.24 -45.82 2.92
C LYS A 686 -6.41 -45.77 4.22
N TYR A 687 -6.51 -44.68 4.98
CA TYR A 687 -5.60 -44.40 6.09
C TYR A 687 -6.28 -44.17 7.45
N GLY A 688 -7.61 -44.24 7.50
CA GLY A 688 -8.41 -43.90 8.68
C GLY A 688 -8.56 -42.39 8.87
N LEU A 689 -9.24 -42.00 9.96
CA LEU A 689 -9.49 -40.61 10.34
C LEU A 689 -8.18 -39.80 10.43
N ILE A 690 -8.22 -38.53 10.06
CA ILE A 690 -7.11 -37.57 10.16
C ILE A 690 -6.58 -37.51 11.60
N ASN A 691 -7.47 -37.55 12.59
CA ASN A 691 -7.11 -37.57 14.01
C ASN A 691 -6.55 -38.93 14.50
N SER A 692 -6.49 -39.96 13.64
CA SER A 692 -5.94 -41.26 14.04
C SER A 692 -4.44 -41.18 14.37
N ARG A 693 -3.99 -42.00 15.31
CA ARG A 693 -2.59 -42.04 15.77
C ARG A 693 -1.58 -42.19 14.62
N GLY A 694 -1.89 -43.01 13.61
CA GLY A 694 -1.00 -43.22 12.46
C GLY A 694 -0.84 -42.00 11.57
N ASN A 695 -1.88 -41.15 11.46
CA ASN A 695 -1.81 -39.87 10.76
C ASN A 695 -1.10 -38.81 11.60
N SER A 696 -1.43 -38.73 12.90
CA SER A 696 -0.74 -37.83 13.83
C SER A 696 0.77 -38.04 13.84
N LEU A 697 1.23 -39.29 13.94
CA LEU A 697 2.66 -39.62 13.90
C LEU A 697 3.35 -39.23 12.59
N ALA A 698 2.62 -39.19 11.48
CA ALA A 698 3.20 -38.89 10.17
C ALA A 698 3.22 -37.39 9.84
N PHE A 699 2.33 -36.58 10.42
CA PHE A 699 2.09 -35.21 9.95
C PHE A 699 1.94 -34.16 11.05
N SER A 700 2.09 -34.52 12.33
CA SER A 700 1.90 -33.57 13.44
C SER A 700 2.87 -32.39 13.48
N GLU A 701 4.02 -32.51 12.82
CA GLU A 701 5.00 -31.43 12.69
C GLU A 701 4.57 -30.34 11.68
N ASP A 702 3.57 -30.61 10.82
CA ASP A 702 3.03 -29.60 9.91
C ASP A 702 2.21 -28.55 10.69
N SER A 703 2.51 -27.27 10.46
CA SER A 703 1.80 -26.15 11.09
C SER A 703 0.30 -26.14 10.83
N SER A 704 -0.19 -26.87 9.81
CA SER A 704 -1.61 -26.99 9.47
C SER A 704 -2.26 -28.29 9.93
N TYR A 705 -1.55 -29.15 10.66
CA TYR A 705 -2.10 -30.42 11.13
C TYR A 705 -3.39 -30.22 11.95
N PHE A 706 -3.40 -29.29 12.90
CA PHE A 706 -4.59 -29.02 13.71
C PHE A 706 -5.75 -28.41 12.91
N LEU A 707 -5.45 -27.67 11.84
CA LEU A 707 -6.47 -27.23 10.90
C LEU A 707 -7.11 -28.43 10.21
N LEU A 708 -6.32 -29.41 9.76
CA LEU A 708 -6.86 -30.64 9.18
C LEU A 708 -7.66 -31.47 10.20
N CYS A 709 -7.22 -31.55 11.46
CA CYS A 709 -7.97 -32.22 12.52
C CYS A 709 -9.37 -31.64 12.70
N SER A 710 -9.54 -30.33 12.52
CA SER A 710 -10.83 -29.63 12.62
C SER A 710 -11.84 -30.01 11.53
N LEU A 711 -11.44 -30.76 10.49
CA LEU A 711 -12.34 -31.32 9.49
C LEU A 711 -13.25 -32.41 10.05
N GLU A 712 -12.89 -32.98 11.20
CA GLU A 712 -13.57 -34.10 11.84
C GLU A 712 -14.17 -33.64 13.17
N VAL A 713 -15.49 -33.80 13.31
CA VAL A 713 -16.16 -33.67 14.60
C VAL A 713 -16.25 -35.06 15.18
N LEU A 714 -15.56 -35.29 16.30
CA LEU A 714 -15.48 -36.59 16.97
C LEU A 714 -16.37 -36.61 18.21
N ASP A 715 -16.93 -37.79 18.52
CA ASP A 715 -17.69 -38.00 19.75
C ASP A 715 -16.79 -38.24 20.98
N GLU A 716 -17.40 -38.50 22.13
CA GLU A 716 -16.71 -38.77 23.39
C GLU A 716 -15.83 -40.04 23.38
N TYR A 717 -16.01 -40.93 22.40
CA TYR A 717 -15.23 -42.15 22.20
C TYR A 717 -14.14 -42.01 21.13
N GLY A 718 -14.07 -40.85 20.46
CA GLY A 718 -13.11 -40.59 19.38
C GLY A 718 -13.53 -41.13 18.01
N GLU A 719 -14.80 -41.50 17.85
CA GLU A 719 -15.38 -41.91 16.57
C GLU A 719 -15.91 -40.70 15.80
N LEU A 720 -15.95 -40.79 14.47
CA LEU A 720 -16.42 -39.69 13.62
C LEU A 720 -17.93 -39.50 13.78
N GLU A 721 -18.34 -38.44 14.47
CA GLU A 721 -19.74 -38.03 14.57
C GLU A 721 -20.22 -37.46 13.23
N ARG A 722 -19.45 -36.51 12.66
CA ARG A 722 -19.74 -35.89 11.36
C ARG A 722 -18.53 -35.14 10.79
N LYS A 723 -18.59 -34.84 9.49
CA LYS A 723 -17.68 -33.89 8.84
C LYS A 723 -17.96 -32.46 9.29
N ALA A 724 -16.94 -31.62 9.26
CA ALA A 724 -17.07 -30.20 9.54
C ALA A 724 -17.98 -29.48 8.53
N ASP A 725 -18.52 -28.34 8.95
CA ASP A 725 -19.47 -27.55 8.16
C ASP A 725 -18.88 -27.03 6.83
N MET A 726 -17.56 -26.84 6.78
CA MET A 726 -16.84 -26.36 5.60
C MET A 726 -16.98 -27.28 4.38
N PHE A 727 -17.32 -28.57 4.58
CA PHE A 727 -17.56 -29.51 3.48
C PHE A 727 -18.85 -29.25 2.71
N THR A 728 -19.81 -28.50 3.26
CA THR A 728 -21.16 -28.36 2.69
C THR A 728 -21.69 -26.94 2.65
N LYS A 729 -21.14 -26.02 3.45
CA LYS A 729 -21.56 -24.63 3.46
C LYS A 729 -20.39 -23.68 3.72
N ARG A 730 -20.60 -22.42 3.36
CA ARG A 730 -19.68 -21.32 3.64
C ARG A 730 -19.61 -21.09 5.16
N THR A 731 -18.41 -21.25 5.73
CA THR A 731 -18.10 -21.05 7.15
C THR A 731 -17.42 -19.71 7.42
N ILE A 732 -16.79 -19.11 6.40
CA ILE A 732 -16.18 -17.78 6.47
C ILE A 732 -16.99 -16.86 5.56
N ARG A 733 -17.62 -15.84 6.15
CA ARG A 733 -18.27 -14.77 5.38
C ARG A 733 -17.33 -13.57 5.39
N ALA A 734 -17.04 -13.01 4.22
CA ALA A 734 -16.41 -11.70 4.12
C ALA A 734 -17.23 -10.71 4.95
N LYS A 735 -16.57 -9.94 5.82
CA LYS A 735 -17.22 -8.85 6.54
C LYS A 735 -17.58 -7.80 5.49
N HIS A 736 -18.84 -7.76 5.09
CA HIS A 736 -19.38 -6.64 4.34
C HIS A 736 -19.71 -5.56 5.36
N GLU A 737 -19.08 -4.39 5.21
CA GLU A 737 -19.52 -3.20 5.92
C GLU A 737 -20.93 -2.88 5.44
N VAL A 738 -21.89 -2.84 6.36
CA VAL A 738 -23.22 -2.36 6.02
C VAL A 738 -23.06 -0.87 5.74
N THR A 739 -23.18 -0.47 4.48
CA THR A 739 -23.01 0.93 4.09
C THR A 739 -24.33 1.69 4.03
N LYS A 740 -25.47 0.98 4.00
CA LYS A 740 -26.81 1.56 3.99
C LYS A 740 -27.87 0.61 4.58
N VAL A 741 -28.85 1.17 5.28
CA VAL A 741 -30.07 0.49 5.77
C VAL A 741 -31.28 1.38 5.53
N ASP A 742 -32.49 0.84 5.52
CA ASP A 742 -33.71 1.61 5.18
C ASP A 742 -34.51 2.00 6.44
N THR A 743 -34.32 1.30 7.56
CA THR A 743 -35.08 1.53 8.81
C THR A 743 -34.22 1.95 9.99
N ALA A 744 -34.85 2.59 10.99
CA ALA A 744 -34.15 3.02 12.20
C ALA A 744 -33.77 1.82 13.09
N ASP A 745 -34.60 0.78 13.13
CA ASP A 745 -34.32 -0.47 13.84
C ASP A 745 -33.11 -1.22 13.25
N GLU A 746 -32.99 -1.28 11.92
CA GLU A 746 -31.81 -1.84 11.26
C GLU A 746 -30.56 -1.02 11.57
N ALA A 747 -30.65 0.31 11.55
CA ALA A 747 -29.54 1.19 11.90
C ALA A 747 -29.10 0.99 13.36
N LEU A 748 -30.05 0.85 14.28
CA LEU A 748 -29.79 0.60 15.69
C LEU A 748 -29.11 -0.76 15.90
N ALA A 749 -29.58 -1.81 15.24
CA ALA A 749 -28.97 -3.14 15.32
C ALA A 749 -27.52 -3.15 14.82
N VAL A 750 -27.25 -2.47 13.70
CA VAL A 750 -25.88 -2.34 13.15
C VAL A 750 -25.01 -1.49 14.08
N SER A 751 -25.53 -0.41 14.66
CA SER A 751 -24.81 0.44 15.61
C SER A 751 -24.42 -0.31 16.88
N LEU A 752 -25.35 -1.07 17.48
CA LEU A 752 -25.05 -1.93 18.65
C LEU A 752 -24.06 -3.04 18.31
N ALA A 753 -24.14 -3.64 17.12
CA ALA A 753 -23.22 -4.69 16.69
C ALA A 753 -21.80 -4.18 16.39
N GLU A 754 -21.66 -2.98 15.79
CA GLU A 754 -20.35 -2.46 15.36
C GLU A 754 -19.70 -1.49 16.36
N LYS A 755 -20.50 -0.74 17.13
CA LYS A 755 -20.04 0.28 18.06
C LYS A 755 -20.26 -0.09 19.53
N ALA A 756 -21.00 -1.17 19.80
CA ALA A 756 -21.38 -1.61 21.15
C ALA A 756 -22.09 -0.52 21.98
N LYS A 757 -22.72 0.46 21.31
CA LYS A 757 -23.47 1.57 21.90
C LYS A 757 -24.43 2.16 20.88
N ILE A 758 -25.38 2.97 21.32
CA ILE A 758 -26.22 3.78 20.42
C ILE A 758 -25.38 4.95 19.90
N ASP A 759 -24.76 4.78 18.73
CA ASP A 759 -24.01 5.82 18.03
C ASP A 759 -24.90 6.48 16.96
N ILE A 760 -25.50 7.62 17.31
CA ILE A 760 -26.46 8.34 16.45
C ILE A 760 -25.82 8.80 15.14
N ALA A 761 -24.62 9.39 15.19
CA ALA A 761 -23.94 9.87 13.99
C ALA A 761 -23.66 8.73 13.00
N PHE A 762 -23.34 7.54 13.53
CA PHE A 762 -23.18 6.34 12.72
C PHE A 762 -24.53 5.85 12.14
N MET A 763 -25.61 5.87 12.92
CA MET A 763 -26.95 5.49 12.47
C MET A 763 -27.54 6.45 11.41
N GLU A 764 -27.29 7.76 11.53
CA GLU A 764 -27.70 8.76 10.53
C GLU A 764 -26.99 8.51 9.20
N LYS A 765 -25.69 8.19 9.24
CA LYS A 765 -24.91 7.84 8.05
C LYS A 765 -25.42 6.58 7.35
N LEU A 766 -25.84 5.57 8.12
CA LEU A 766 -26.35 4.30 7.58
C LEU A 766 -27.76 4.42 7.01
N SER A 767 -28.66 5.13 7.69
CA SER A 767 -30.08 5.18 7.34
C SER A 767 -30.48 6.38 6.49
N GLY A 768 -29.65 7.43 6.46
CA GLY A 768 -29.99 8.74 5.90
C GLY A 768 -31.07 9.50 6.69
N LYS A 769 -31.50 8.99 7.85
CA LYS A 769 -32.46 9.64 8.75
C LYS A 769 -31.73 10.58 9.70
N THR A 770 -32.37 11.65 10.12
CA THR A 770 -31.82 12.57 11.13
C THR A 770 -31.92 11.98 12.54
N GLU A 771 -31.14 12.51 13.49
CA GLU A 771 -31.20 12.15 14.92
C GLU A 771 -32.64 12.22 15.46
N GLN A 772 -33.38 13.26 15.08
CA GLN A 772 -34.77 13.42 15.48
C GLN A 772 -35.67 12.32 14.90
N GLN A 773 -35.52 12.00 13.61
CA GLN A 773 -36.28 10.93 12.97
C GLN A 773 -35.93 9.56 13.55
N LEU A 774 -34.65 9.30 13.82
CA LEU A 774 -34.20 8.08 14.47
C LEU A 774 -34.80 7.94 15.87
N TYR A 775 -34.83 9.03 16.65
CA TYR A 775 -35.42 9.03 17.99
C TYR A 775 -36.94 8.83 17.96
N GLU A 776 -37.64 9.46 17.01
CA GLU A 776 -39.08 9.30 16.82
C GLU A 776 -39.44 7.87 16.34
N ASP A 777 -38.70 7.34 15.38
CA ASP A 777 -38.90 6.00 14.84
C ASP A 777 -38.57 4.90 15.86
N LEU A 778 -37.58 5.14 16.73
CA LEU A 778 -37.16 4.22 17.81
C LEU A 778 -37.84 4.52 19.15
N HIS A 779 -38.97 5.24 19.12
CA HIS A 779 -39.69 5.62 20.33
C HIS A 779 -40.10 4.38 21.15
N GLY A 780 -39.62 4.31 22.39
CA GLY A 780 -39.86 3.20 23.30
C GLY A 780 -38.82 2.07 23.23
N VAL A 781 -37.88 2.14 22.28
CA VAL A 781 -36.72 1.24 22.17
C VAL A 781 -35.45 1.90 22.70
N ILE A 782 -35.33 3.21 22.50
CA ILE A 782 -34.25 4.05 23.06
C ILE A 782 -34.83 5.22 23.85
N PHE A 783 -34.09 5.69 24.86
CA PHE A 783 -34.49 6.78 25.75
C PHE A 783 -33.34 7.77 25.95
N LEU A 784 -33.67 9.06 26.16
CA LEU A 784 -32.69 10.07 26.54
C LEU A 784 -32.13 9.78 27.93
N ASN A 785 -30.81 9.81 28.08
CA ASN A 785 -30.14 9.65 29.36
C ASN A 785 -30.15 10.97 30.16
N PRO A 786 -30.82 11.05 31.32
CA PRO A 786 -30.85 12.28 32.13
C PRO A 786 -29.48 12.67 32.67
N GLU A 787 -28.59 11.69 32.91
CA GLU A 787 -27.24 11.93 33.44
C GLU A 787 -26.30 12.53 32.38
N HIS A 788 -26.65 12.44 31.09
CA HIS A 788 -25.89 13.06 30.02
C HIS A 788 -25.84 14.59 30.13
N GLU A 789 -26.91 15.23 30.64
CA GLU A 789 -26.89 16.68 30.88
C GLU A 789 -25.92 17.08 32.00
N ILE A 790 -25.65 16.17 32.93
CA ILE A 790 -24.81 16.40 34.10
C ILE A 790 -23.33 16.10 33.77
N SER A 791 -23.07 15.09 32.94
CA SER A 791 -21.70 14.67 32.58
C SER A 791 -21.61 14.20 31.13
N PRO A 792 -21.73 15.10 30.15
CA PRO A 792 -21.79 14.77 28.73
C PRO A 792 -20.51 14.11 28.18
N GLU A 793 -19.37 14.27 28.86
CA GLU A 793 -18.10 13.63 28.51
C GLU A 793 -18.03 12.14 28.93
N TYR A 794 -18.85 11.71 29.89
CA TYR A 794 -18.75 10.39 30.51
C TYR A 794 -19.99 9.53 30.31
N GLU A 795 -21.15 10.15 30.09
CA GLU A 795 -22.44 9.47 29.95
C GLU A 795 -22.98 9.55 28.52
N PRO A 796 -23.53 8.48 27.94
CA PRO A 796 -24.08 8.51 26.59
C PRO A 796 -25.42 9.25 26.53
N LYS A 797 -25.70 9.97 25.44
CA LYS A 797 -26.94 10.76 25.25
C LYS A 797 -28.21 9.91 25.18
N TYR A 798 -28.12 8.71 24.61
CA TYR A 798 -29.22 7.76 24.49
C TYR A 798 -28.85 6.42 25.10
N LEU A 799 -29.82 5.78 25.75
CA LEU A 799 -29.73 4.44 26.32
C LEU A 799 -30.77 3.53 25.68
N THR A 800 -30.48 2.23 25.62
CA THR A 800 -31.50 1.24 25.25
C THR A 800 -32.56 1.14 26.34
N ALA A 801 -33.76 0.67 26.02
CA ALA A 801 -34.84 0.46 27.00
C ALA A 801 -34.37 -0.35 28.22
N ASP A 802 -33.59 -1.40 27.99
CA ASP A 802 -33.10 -2.30 29.05
C ASP A 802 -32.08 -1.60 29.97
N GLU A 803 -31.19 -0.78 29.41
CA GLU A 803 -30.22 0.01 30.17
C GLU A 803 -30.90 1.15 30.94
N TYR A 804 -31.84 1.85 30.30
CA TYR A 804 -32.61 2.92 30.93
C TYR A 804 -33.45 2.41 32.13
N LEU A 805 -33.99 1.20 32.04
CA LEU A 805 -34.85 0.58 33.06
C LEU A 805 -34.10 -0.23 34.12
N SER A 806 -32.78 -0.43 33.97
CA SER A 806 -31.96 -1.19 34.93
C SER A 806 -31.25 -0.31 35.98
N GLY A 807 -31.42 1.01 35.91
CA GLY A 807 -30.96 1.95 36.94
C GLY A 807 -31.68 1.79 38.29
N ASN A 808 -31.04 2.21 39.38
CA ASN A 808 -31.56 2.08 40.75
C ASN A 808 -32.82 2.93 40.94
N VAL A 809 -34.01 2.36 40.74
CA VAL A 809 -35.30 3.05 40.98
C VAL A 809 -35.58 3.09 42.50
N ARG A 810 -34.88 3.96 43.24
CA ARG A 810 -35.21 4.46 44.59
C ARG A 810 -34.19 5.51 45.08
N GLU A 811 -34.53 6.79 44.97
CA GLU A 811 -35.00 7.67 46.08
C GLU A 811 -35.50 9.01 45.54
#